data_AF-A0A3D3CUE7-F1
#
_entry.id   AF-A0A3D3CUE7-F1
#
_cell.length_a   1.000
_cell.length_b   1.000
_cell.length_c   1.000
_cell.angle_alpha   90.00
_cell.angle_beta   90.00
_cell.angle_gamma   90.00
#
_symmetry.space_group_name_H-M   'P 1'
#
loop_
_entity.id
_entity.type
_entity.pdbx_description
1 polymer ?
#
loop_
_entity_poly.entity_id
_entity_poly.type
_entity_poly.pdbx_seq_one_letter_code
_entity_poly.pdbx_strand_id
1 'polypeptide(L)'
;MGSAEIRDKFLDFFKSKAHVIVPSAPIVTKNDPTLLFTNAGMNQFKDYFLGNKKAPHPRVADTQKCLRVSGKHNDLEEVGVDTYHHTMFEMLGNWSFGDYFKKEAISWSWELLTRVYQIPVDRIYITVFGGDDAEQLAPDHESRTEWMKWVAADRILAGSKKDNFWEMGDTGPCGPCTEIHVDCRSDGERLGHDAKMLVNKDHPQVIEIWNNVFIEFNRSKSGVLEILPSKHVDTGMGLERLVRVLQNKQSNYDTDIFSGTLAAIAKITGRVYTGSDTGKKDIAFRVIADHIRAIGFTIADGQLPSNTGAGYVIRRILRRAVRYYYSYLGQKEPLLFQLVPLLATEFQQVFPGLKEQQAFVERVVREEEEAFLRTLDKGIKLFNEYIENGAAQKSESAWHAQKRISGVFAFKLNDTYGFPVDLTSLMAREIGWTVDEDDFEKELQKQKDRSRAAGQLDTGDWVTVHENGKVIFSGYTELNTDTEISRWRKARIRGKEIYQLVLAKTPFYAESGGQVGDTGMLTIAGEKINVLDTKKENDLIIHYTEKLPADQQATVFASVDREKRENTAVHHTATHLLHAALRRVLGTHVTQKGSLVNADHLRFDFSHFSKPGEKELEDIERMVNEKIRENIPVIIREMPREEALKSGAMALFGEKYGDTVRVVTIDPAYSIELCGGTHVAASGDLGYFKIKSESAVAAGVRRIEAVAGLAAENYISTELSVLSSVREQLKNPKDLIKAIQDLNSDSAGMRKRIESMEMKQAGHLKTELLYEPVSIGQYVFIGKICEGIGADTLRKLAGELRQEMPRLLLALAVLSDGKPFVVIGLGDHLVSDKNWDASKIVREIVAPLIRGGGGGQKTLATAGGQEGGALEAAIAAVKALL
;
A
#
# COMPACT_ATOMS: atom_id res chain seq x y z
N MET A 1 9.62 28.54 -26.12
CA MET A 1 9.28 28.94 -24.75
C MET A 1 9.58 27.77 -23.82
N GLY A 2 10.24 27.99 -22.68
CA GLY A 2 10.52 26.93 -21.70
C GLY A 2 9.30 26.60 -20.83
N SER A 3 9.23 25.39 -20.27
CA SER A 3 8.13 24.91 -19.42
C SER A 3 7.86 25.80 -18.20
N ALA A 4 8.91 26.32 -17.55
CA ALA A 4 8.78 27.27 -16.44
C ALA A 4 8.08 28.56 -16.87
N GLU A 5 8.54 29.17 -17.98
CA GLU A 5 7.95 30.40 -18.53
C GLU A 5 6.49 30.18 -18.97
N ILE A 6 6.18 29.01 -19.53
CA ILE A 6 4.80 28.65 -19.91
C ILE A 6 3.91 28.61 -18.67
N ARG A 7 4.35 27.96 -17.59
CA ARG A 7 3.61 27.91 -16.33
C ARG A 7 3.39 29.31 -15.74
N ASP A 8 4.42 30.13 -15.69
CA ASP A 8 4.34 31.50 -15.15
C ASP A 8 3.33 32.34 -15.95
N LYS A 9 3.37 32.27 -17.29
CA LYS A 9 2.40 32.98 -18.14
C LYS A 9 0.96 32.53 -17.91
N PHE A 10 0.72 31.23 -17.70
CA PHE A 10 -0.62 30.73 -17.35
C PHE A 10 -1.11 31.36 -16.04
N LEU A 11 -0.29 31.29 -14.99
CA LEU A 11 -0.65 31.77 -13.67
C LEU A 11 -0.82 33.30 -13.66
N ASP A 12 0.08 34.05 -14.30
CA ASP A 12 -0.02 35.50 -14.42
C ASP A 12 -1.25 35.94 -15.23
N PHE A 13 -1.58 35.20 -16.30
CA PHE A 13 -2.77 35.46 -17.10
C PHE A 13 -4.04 35.33 -16.25
N PHE A 14 -4.21 34.23 -15.52
CA PHE A 14 -5.41 34.05 -14.68
C PHE A 14 -5.42 34.96 -13.46
N LYS A 15 -4.25 35.27 -12.89
CA LYS A 15 -4.13 36.32 -11.87
C LYS A 15 -4.62 37.67 -12.38
N SER A 16 -4.34 38.03 -13.64
CA SER A 16 -4.86 39.25 -14.28
C SER A 16 -6.38 39.24 -14.47
N LYS A 17 -7.03 38.05 -14.48
CA LYS A 17 -8.49 37.86 -14.50
C LYS A 17 -9.10 37.74 -13.09
N ALA A 18 -8.34 38.10 -12.05
CA ALA A 18 -8.69 38.07 -10.63
C ALA A 18 -8.84 36.66 -10.01
N HIS A 19 -8.19 35.65 -10.59
CA HIS A 19 -8.07 34.34 -9.95
C HIS A 19 -7.00 34.40 -8.85
N VAL A 20 -7.29 33.78 -7.71
CA VAL A 20 -6.29 33.56 -6.66
C VAL A 20 -5.45 32.35 -7.04
N ILE A 21 -4.13 32.53 -7.06
CA ILE A 21 -3.20 31.42 -7.33
C ILE A 21 -3.02 30.62 -6.03
N VAL A 22 -3.36 29.33 -6.09
CA VAL A 22 -3.28 28.42 -4.95
C VAL A 22 -2.18 27.38 -5.16
N PRO A 23 -1.56 26.85 -4.09
CA PRO A 23 -0.57 25.80 -4.22
C PRO A 23 -1.21 24.47 -4.62
N SER A 24 -0.47 23.64 -5.35
CA SER A 24 -0.91 22.29 -5.72
C SER A 24 -1.20 21.42 -4.48
N ALA A 25 -2.32 20.71 -4.51
CA ALA A 25 -2.65 19.66 -3.57
C ALA A 25 -1.69 18.44 -3.69
N PRO A 26 -1.56 17.64 -2.61
CA PRO A 26 -0.84 16.37 -2.65
C PRO A 26 -1.44 15.40 -3.67
N ILE A 27 -0.60 14.57 -4.31
CA ILE A 27 -1.00 13.54 -5.29
C ILE A 27 -1.91 12.48 -4.66
N VAL A 28 -1.77 12.19 -3.36
CA VAL A 28 -2.53 11.12 -2.68
C VAL A 28 -3.73 11.68 -1.94
N THR A 29 -4.90 11.09 -2.18
CA THR A 29 -6.18 11.50 -1.57
C THR A 29 -6.47 10.64 -0.33
N LYS A 30 -6.16 11.15 0.87
CA LYS A 30 -6.40 10.43 2.14
C LYS A 30 -7.89 10.34 2.55
N ASN A 31 -8.69 11.35 2.18
CA ASN A 31 -10.04 11.55 2.71
C ASN A 31 -11.15 11.32 1.67
N ASP A 32 -10.81 10.86 0.46
CA ASP A 32 -11.80 10.53 -0.56
C ASP A 32 -11.87 9.00 -0.73
N PRO A 33 -12.98 8.34 -0.34
CA PRO A 33 -13.12 6.89 -0.48
C PRO A 33 -13.22 6.42 -1.95
N THR A 34 -13.41 7.34 -2.89
CA THR A 34 -13.60 7.03 -4.32
C THR A 34 -12.31 7.08 -5.15
N LEU A 35 -11.25 7.72 -4.65
CA LEU A 35 -10.00 7.92 -5.38
C LEU A 35 -8.77 7.61 -4.51
N LEU A 36 -7.78 6.92 -5.09
CA LEU A 36 -6.48 6.71 -4.45
C LEU A 36 -5.52 7.88 -4.70
N PHE A 37 -5.64 8.53 -5.86
CA PHE A 37 -4.77 9.60 -6.31
C PHE A 37 -5.59 10.71 -6.96
N THR A 38 -5.08 11.95 -6.88
CA THR A 38 -5.58 13.09 -7.64
C THR A 38 -5.34 12.83 -9.13
N ASN A 39 -6.42 12.58 -9.87
CA ASN A 39 -6.39 12.29 -11.31
C ASN A 39 -6.76 13.52 -12.16
N ALA A 40 -7.31 14.56 -11.53
CA ALA A 40 -7.71 15.83 -12.13
C ALA A 40 -7.51 17.00 -11.14
N GLY A 41 -7.31 18.21 -11.67
CA GLY A 41 -7.11 19.41 -10.86
C GLY A 41 -8.30 19.73 -9.94
N MET A 42 -9.52 19.37 -10.36
CA MET A 42 -10.76 19.64 -9.64
C MET A 42 -10.95 18.84 -8.35
N ASN A 43 -10.25 17.72 -8.16
CA ASN A 43 -10.51 16.81 -7.03
C ASN A 43 -10.36 17.52 -5.67
N GLN A 44 -9.44 18.48 -5.59
CA GLN A 44 -9.19 19.26 -4.38
C GLN A 44 -10.30 20.27 -4.03
N PHE A 45 -11.23 20.53 -4.95
CA PHE A 45 -12.29 21.53 -4.83
C PHE A 45 -13.71 20.92 -4.83
N LYS A 46 -13.83 19.59 -4.76
CA LYS A 46 -15.10 18.84 -4.80
C LYS A 46 -16.17 19.41 -3.87
N ASP A 47 -15.81 19.74 -2.64
CA ASP A 47 -16.75 20.28 -1.64
C ASP A 47 -17.32 21.66 -2.00
N TYR A 48 -16.61 22.44 -2.81
CA TYR A 48 -17.09 23.72 -3.32
C TYR A 48 -18.09 23.53 -4.45
N PHE A 49 -17.86 22.56 -5.34
CA PHE A 49 -18.81 22.24 -6.43
C PHE A 49 -20.10 21.61 -5.92
N LEU A 50 -20.01 20.78 -4.88
CA LEU A 50 -21.18 20.11 -4.29
C LEU A 50 -21.96 21.01 -3.33
N GLY A 51 -21.47 22.22 -3.02
CA GLY A 51 -22.10 23.12 -2.05
C GLY A 51 -21.94 22.69 -0.59
N ASN A 52 -21.15 21.65 -0.30
CA ASN A 52 -20.83 21.21 1.07
C ASN A 52 -20.09 22.30 1.86
N LYS A 53 -19.30 23.12 1.16
CA LYS A 53 -18.53 24.22 1.73
C LYS A 53 -18.57 25.44 0.84
N LYS A 54 -18.64 26.63 1.43
CA LYS A 54 -18.47 27.89 0.69
C LYS A 54 -17.02 28.07 0.28
N ALA A 55 -16.77 28.31 -1.01
CA ALA A 55 -15.43 28.60 -1.51
C ALA A 55 -14.88 29.90 -0.89
N PRO A 56 -13.63 29.92 -0.41
CA PRO A 56 -13.02 31.13 0.17
C PRO A 56 -12.78 32.21 -0.90
N HIS A 57 -12.50 31.78 -2.13
CA HIS A 57 -12.35 32.65 -3.30
C HIS A 57 -13.24 32.12 -4.42
N PRO A 58 -13.98 32.97 -5.13
CA PRO A 58 -14.87 32.54 -6.22
C PRO A 58 -14.13 32.05 -7.46
N ARG A 59 -12.85 32.45 -7.62
CA ARG A 59 -11.98 32.11 -8.75
C ARG A 59 -10.62 31.69 -8.25
N VAL A 60 -10.14 30.54 -8.69
CA VAL A 60 -8.80 30.04 -8.35
C VAL A 60 -8.11 29.45 -9.57
N ALA A 61 -6.78 29.49 -9.61
CA ALA A 61 -5.99 28.82 -10.62
C ALA A 61 -4.73 28.21 -10.01
N ASP A 62 -4.26 27.10 -10.57
CA ASP A 62 -3.06 26.42 -10.12
C ASP A 62 -2.38 25.61 -11.23
N THR A 63 -1.34 24.89 -10.83
CA THR A 63 -0.71 23.81 -11.58
C THR A 63 -0.72 22.55 -10.73
N GLN A 64 -1.67 21.65 -10.98
CA GLN A 64 -1.89 20.47 -10.14
C GLN A 64 -1.09 19.27 -10.64
N LYS A 65 -0.37 18.62 -9.73
CA LYS A 65 0.22 17.29 -9.96
C LYS A 65 -0.89 16.24 -10.04
N CYS A 66 -1.01 15.57 -11.19
CA CYS A 66 -2.02 14.54 -11.42
C CYS A 66 -1.34 13.19 -11.68
N LEU A 67 -1.96 12.08 -11.25
CA LEU A 67 -1.47 10.72 -11.45
C LEU A 67 -2.57 9.81 -12.05
N ARG A 68 -2.28 9.16 -13.19
CA ARG A 68 -3.22 8.27 -13.93
C ARG A 68 -2.65 6.88 -14.14
N VAL A 69 -2.83 6.03 -13.14
CA VAL A 69 -2.18 4.70 -13.05
C VAL A 69 -3.10 3.60 -12.52
N SER A 70 -4.38 3.91 -12.30
CA SER A 70 -5.37 2.98 -11.73
C SER A 70 -6.80 3.44 -12.03
N GLY A 71 -7.75 2.51 -12.03
CA GLY A 71 -9.17 2.81 -12.27
C GLY A 71 -9.48 3.10 -13.75
N LYS A 72 -10.52 3.92 -14.00
CA LYS A 72 -10.96 4.32 -15.35
C LYS A 72 -9.88 5.07 -16.15
N HIS A 73 -8.99 5.79 -15.46
CA HIS A 73 -7.92 6.58 -16.06
C HIS A 73 -6.56 5.94 -15.73
N ASN A 74 -6.16 4.95 -16.53
CA ASN A 74 -4.93 4.19 -16.34
C ASN A 74 -4.09 4.18 -17.61
N ASP A 75 -3.04 5.02 -17.61
CA ASP A 75 -2.16 5.20 -18.76
C ASP A 75 -0.84 4.41 -18.59
N LEU A 76 -0.67 3.66 -17.49
CA LEU A 76 0.62 3.09 -17.06
C LEU A 76 1.29 2.21 -18.12
N GLU A 77 0.51 1.47 -18.91
CA GLU A 77 1.05 0.56 -19.92
C GLU A 77 1.54 1.32 -21.17
N GLU A 78 0.92 2.45 -21.51
CA GLU A 78 1.25 3.23 -22.70
C GLU A 78 2.44 4.17 -22.50
N VAL A 79 2.70 4.53 -21.23
CA VAL A 79 3.83 5.37 -20.85
C VAL A 79 5.14 4.81 -21.37
N GLY A 80 5.81 5.65 -22.17
CA GLY A 80 7.08 5.41 -22.82
C GLY A 80 6.99 4.57 -24.10
N VAL A 81 5.87 3.88 -24.35
CA VAL A 81 5.59 3.19 -25.62
C VAL A 81 5.18 4.21 -26.66
N ASP A 82 4.19 5.04 -26.33
CA ASP A 82 3.91 6.24 -27.12
C ASP A 82 4.73 7.45 -26.65
N THR A 83 4.45 8.59 -27.28
CA THR A 83 5.20 9.83 -27.12
C THR A 83 4.48 10.90 -26.32
N TYR A 84 3.31 10.61 -25.73
CA TYR A 84 2.44 11.65 -25.14
C TYR A 84 1.64 11.25 -23.89
N HIS A 85 1.61 9.98 -23.48
CA HIS A 85 1.05 9.56 -22.20
C HIS A 85 2.11 9.57 -21.09
N HIS A 86 1.65 9.87 -19.88
CA HIS A 86 2.46 10.03 -18.67
C HIS A 86 1.77 9.37 -17.47
N THR A 87 2.55 8.81 -16.54
CA THR A 87 1.95 8.38 -15.27
C THR A 87 1.58 9.60 -14.44
N MET A 88 2.52 10.55 -14.34
CA MET A 88 2.37 11.83 -13.65
C MET A 88 2.55 12.98 -14.64
N PHE A 89 1.61 13.92 -14.61
CA PHE A 89 1.64 15.12 -15.44
C PHE A 89 1.14 16.33 -14.64
N GLU A 90 1.43 17.52 -15.15
CA GLU A 90 0.92 18.77 -14.58
C GLU A 90 -0.34 19.21 -15.33
N MET A 91 -1.42 19.38 -14.58
CA MET A 91 -2.66 19.96 -15.09
C MET A 91 -2.72 21.43 -14.70
N LEU A 92 -2.54 22.32 -15.67
CA LEU A 92 -2.82 23.74 -15.50
C LEU A 92 -4.33 23.93 -15.47
N GLY A 93 -4.87 24.48 -14.39
CA GLY A 93 -6.31 24.62 -14.23
C GLY A 93 -6.72 25.98 -13.70
N ASN A 94 -7.89 26.42 -14.14
CA ASN A 94 -8.63 27.55 -13.60
C ASN A 94 -10.07 27.13 -13.30
N TRP A 95 -10.58 27.58 -12.16
CA TRP A 95 -11.88 27.19 -11.64
C TRP A 95 -12.78 28.40 -11.39
N SER A 96 -14.09 28.16 -11.47
CA SER A 96 -15.16 29.09 -11.11
C SER A 96 -16.10 28.42 -10.14
N PHE A 97 -16.31 29.02 -8.98
CA PHE A 97 -17.29 28.56 -8.00
C PHE A 97 -18.55 29.43 -8.04
N GLY A 98 -19.35 29.30 -9.11
CA GLY A 98 -20.61 30.05 -9.26
C GLY A 98 -20.46 31.49 -9.72
N ASP A 99 -19.33 31.85 -10.36
CA ASP A 99 -19.01 33.24 -10.71
C ASP A 99 -19.04 33.51 -12.23
N TYR A 100 -18.15 32.89 -13.00
CA TYR A 100 -18.17 32.89 -14.48
C TYR A 100 -18.48 31.51 -15.05
N PHE A 101 -18.87 31.44 -16.33
CA PHE A 101 -19.22 30.18 -16.99
C PHE A 101 -18.64 30.10 -18.43
N LYS A 102 -19.40 29.55 -19.39
CA LYS A 102 -18.95 29.23 -20.75
C LYS A 102 -18.35 30.41 -21.52
N LYS A 103 -19.02 31.57 -21.54
CA LYS A 103 -18.60 32.74 -22.30
C LYS A 103 -17.19 33.20 -21.92
N GLU A 104 -16.96 33.46 -20.64
CA GLU A 104 -15.67 33.92 -20.14
C GLU A 104 -14.61 32.82 -20.31
N ALA A 105 -14.92 31.58 -19.91
CA ALA A 105 -13.99 30.44 -20.00
C ALA A 105 -13.47 30.25 -21.43
N ILE A 106 -14.37 30.20 -22.42
CA ILE A 106 -14.03 30.03 -23.83
C ILE A 106 -13.22 31.23 -24.35
N SER A 107 -13.64 32.46 -24.03
CA SER A 107 -12.93 33.66 -24.48
C SER A 107 -11.50 33.75 -23.93
N TRP A 108 -11.30 33.39 -22.67
CA TRP A 108 -9.99 33.40 -22.02
C TRP A 108 -9.10 32.26 -22.51
N SER A 109 -9.67 31.07 -22.78
CA SER A 109 -8.90 29.99 -23.41
C SER A 109 -8.39 30.40 -24.79
N TRP A 110 -9.23 31.05 -25.60
CA TRP A 110 -8.83 31.56 -26.90
C TRP A 110 -7.76 32.66 -26.80
N GLU A 111 -7.94 33.63 -25.92
CA GLU A 111 -7.01 34.73 -25.67
C GLU A 111 -5.63 34.18 -25.26
N LEU A 112 -5.60 33.26 -24.29
CA LEU A 112 -4.36 32.67 -23.80
C LEU A 112 -3.62 31.91 -24.91
N LEU A 113 -4.30 31.02 -25.63
CA LEU A 113 -3.66 30.19 -26.66
C LEU A 113 -3.16 31.02 -27.86
N THR A 114 -3.94 32.00 -28.32
CA THR A 114 -3.64 32.69 -29.59
C THR A 114 -2.95 34.04 -29.42
N ARG A 115 -3.11 34.73 -28.28
CA ARG A 115 -2.50 36.04 -28.03
C ARG A 115 -1.25 35.93 -27.16
N VAL A 116 -1.31 35.13 -26.10
CA VAL A 116 -0.18 34.98 -25.16
C VAL A 116 0.79 33.93 -25.67
N TYR A 117 0.31 32.73 -25.99
CA TYR A 117 1.15 31.65 -26.50
C TYR A 117 1.36 31.67 -28.02
N GLN A 118 0.54 32.44 -28.74
CA GLN A 118 0.67 32.63 -30.19
C GLN A 118 0.61 31.32 -31.00
N ILE A 119 -0.20 30.36 -30.55
CA ILE A 119 -0.48 29.15 -31.33
C ILE A 119 -1.22 29.56 -32.63
N PRO A 120 -0.77 29.09 -33.81
CA PRO A 120 -1.42 29.42 -35.07
C PRO A 120 -2.89 28.99 -35.08
N VAL A 121 -3.78 29.94 -35.36
CA VAL A 121 -5.24 29.76 -35.39
C VAL A 121 -5.67 28.69 -36.38
N ASP A 122 -4.93 28.50 -37.46
CA ASP A 122 -5.21 27.50 -38.48
C ASP A 122 -4.91 26.05 -38.06
N ARG A 123 -4.31 25.86 -36.88
CA ARG A 123 -4.00 24.56 -36.28
C ARG A 123 -4.96 24.16 -35.16
N ILE A 124 -5.87 25.04 -34.75
CA ILE A 124 -6.78 24.80 -33.62
C ILE A 124 -8.12 24.23 -34.12
N TYR A 125 -8.54 23.14 -33.49
CA TYR A 125 -9.84 22.50 -33.67
C TYR A 125 -10.53 22.38 -32.33
N ILE A 126 -11.86 22.44 -32.32
CA ILE A 126 -12.67 22.43 -31.11
C ILE A 126 -13.68 21.30 -31.19
N THR A 127 -13.89 20.58 -30.09
CA THR A 127 -15.04 19.68 -29.92
C THR A 127 -16.01 20.25 -28.89
N VAL A 128 -17.31 20.07 -29.12
CA VAL A 128 -18.38 20.43 -28.19
C VAL A 128 -19.33 19.25 -28.04
N PHE A 129 -19.96 19.13 -26.87
CA PHE A 129 -20.87 18.01 -26.59
C PHE A 129 -22.03 17.93 -27.58
N GLY A 130 -22.11 16.81 -28.30
CA GLY A 130 -23.12 16.54 -29.33
C GLY A 130 -24.47 16.05 -28.80
N GLY A 131 -24.63 15.87 -27.48
CA GLY A 131 -25.81 15.25 -26.87
C GLY A 131 -25.64 13.74 -26.67
N ASP A 132 -26.57 13.15 -25.91
CA ASP A 132 -26.67 11.70 -25.70
C ASP A 132 -28.13 11.30 -25.53
N ASP A 133 -28.70 10.64 -26.55
CA ASP A 133 -30.11 10.24 -26.54
C ASP A 133 -30.43 9.22 -25.44
N ALA A 134 -29.45 8.39 -25.06
CA ALA A 134 -29.61 7.34 -24.05
C ALA A 134 -29.89 7.92 -22.65
N GLU A 135 -29.22 9.01 -22.28
CA GLU A 135 -29.44 9.73 -21.03
C GLU A 135 -30.28 11.02 -21.19
N GLN A 136 -30.87 11.23 -22.38
CA GLN A 136 -31.70 12.40 -22.69
C GLN A 136 -30.96 13.74 -22.48
N LEU A 137 -29.67 13.77 -22.80
CA LEU A 137 -28.82 14.96 -22.68
C LEU A 137 -28.78 15.71 -24.00
N ALA A 138 -29.16 16.99 -23.96
CA ALA A 138 -29.16 17.85 -25.14
C ALA A 138 -27.73 18.23 -25.59
N PRO A 139 -27.52 18.51 -26.89
CA PRO A 139 -26.27 19.08 -27.38
C PRO A 139 -25.94 20.44 -26.73
N ASP A 140 -24.66 20.72 -26.50
CA ASP A 140 -24.21 21.99 -25.92
C ASP A 140 -24.14 23.11 -26.97
N HIS A 141 -25.32 23.64 -27.31
CA HIS A 141 -25.45 24.75 -28.26
C HIS A 141 -24.85 26.07 -27.76
N GLU A 142 -24.76 26.27 -26.45
CA GLU A 142 -24.20 27.48 -25.85
C GLU A 142 -22.69 27.55 -26.11
N SER A 143 -21.96 26.48 -25.79
CA SER A 143 -20.51 26.41 -26.08
C SER A 143 -20.22 26.53 -27.57
N ARG A 144 -21.03 25.89 -28.43
CA ARG A 144 -20.90 26.02 -29.89
C ARG A 144 -21.05 27.49 -30.34
N THR A 145 -22.02 28.20 -29.79
CA THR A 145 -22.29 29.62 -30.12
C THR A 145 -21.16 30.53 -29.66
N GLU A 146 -20.61 30.29 -28.47
CA GLU A 146 -19.47 31.05 -27.97
C GLU A 146 -18.20 30.81 -28.79
N TRP A 147 -17.92 29.57 -29.21
CA TRP A 147 -16.78 29.24 -30.05
C TRP A 147 -16.86 29.81 -31.48
N MET A 148 -18.05 29.92 -32.07
CA MET A 148 -18.25 30.49 -33.41
C MET A 148 -17.83 31.97 -33.53
N LYS A 149 -17.62 32.66 -32.39
CA LYS A 149 -17.07 34.04 -32.36
C LYS A 149 -15.57 34.08 -32.65
N TRP A 150 -14.88 32.95 -32.52
CA TRP A 150 -13.42 32.86 -32.52
C TRP A 150 -12.87 31.92 -33.60
N VAL A 151 -13.57 30.80 -33.83
CA VAL A 151 -13.14 29.71 -34.72
C VAL A 151 -14.19 29.50 -35.81
N ALA A 152 -13.73 29.16 -37.02
CA ALA A 152 -14.62 28.82 -38.12
C ALA A 152 -15.51 27.62 -37.79
N ALA A 153 -16.77 27.67 -38.20
CA ALA A 153 -17.79 26.68 -37.81
C ALA A 153 -17.46 25.23 -38.24
N ASP A 154 -16.69 25.06 -39.31
CA ASP A 154 -16.24 23.75 -39.82
C ASP A 154 -15.13 23.10 -38.98
N ARG A 155 -14.50 23.86 -38.07
CA ARG A 155 -13.53 23.36 -37.09
C ARG A 155 -14.12 23.19 -35.68
N ILE A 156 -15.42 23.41 -35.52
CA ILE A 156 -16.17 23.13 -34.29
C ILE A 156 -16.96 21.84 -34.52
N LEU A 157 -16.40 20.74 -34.02
CA LEU A 157 -16.90 19.39 -34.23
C LEU A 157 -17.84 18.98 -33.10
N ALA A 158 -18.86 18.18 -33.41
CA ALA A 158 -19.69 17.55 -32.40
C ALA A 158 -18.98 16.30 -31.89
N GLY A 159 -18.62 16.27 -30.60
CA GLY A 159 -18.04 15.09 -29.98
C GLY A 159 -19.06 14.28 -29.19
N SER A 160 -18.66 13.06 -28.86
CA SER A 160 -19.52 12.09 -28.20
C SER A 160 -19.61 12.35 -26.69
N LYS A 161 -20.48 11.63 -25.97
CA LYS A 161 -20.48 11.62 -24.51
C LYS A 161 -19.13 11.20 -23.93
N LYS A 162 -18.45 10.24 -24.56
CA LYS A 162 -17.13 9.77 -24.09
C LYS A 162 -16.10 10.89 -24.08
N ASP A 163 -16.18 11.80 -25.05
CA ASP A 163 -15.19 12.86 -25.26
C ASP A 163 -15.62 14.16 -24.56
N ASN A 164 -16.88 14.55 -24.71
CA ASN A 164 -17.36 15.88 -24.32
C ASN A 164 -18.39 15.88 -23.19
N PHE A 165 -18.52 14.80 -22.42
CA PHE A 165 -19.25 14.81 -21.16
C PHE A 165 -18.34 14.29 -20.05
N TRP A 166 -17.88 15.20 -19.20
CA TRP A 166 -16.85 14.89 -18.22
C TRP A 166 -17.45 14.47 -16.89
N GLU A 167 -16.89 13.38 -16.34
CA GLU A 167 -17.32 12.77 -15.09
C GLU A 167 -16.09 12.37 -14.28
N MET A 168 -16.05 12.76 -13.01
CA MET A 168 -14.92 12.47 -12.12
C MET A 168 -14.75 10.96 -11.85
N GLY A 169 -15.86 10.23 -11.82
CA GLY A 169 -15.95 8.80 -11.50
C GLY A 169 -17.41 8.34 -11.60
N ASP A 170 -17.75 7.21 -10.97
CA ASP A 170 -19.11 6.66 -11.00
C ASP A 170 -20.15 7.57 -10.30
N THR A 171 -19.69 8.45 -9.41
CA THR A 171 -20.51 9.46 -8.71
C THR A 171 -19.74 10.77 -8.58
N GLY A 172 -20.48 11.88 -8.44
CA GLY A 172 -19.91 13.21 -8.16
C GLY A 172 -20.25 14.29 -9.20
N PRO A 173 -19.62 15.47 -9.09
CA PRO A 173 -19.90 16.60 -9.97
C PRO A 173 -19.46 16.29 -11.42
N CYS A 174 -20.31 16.65 -12.38
CA CYS A 174 -20.13 16.36 -13.81
C CYS A 174 -20.84 17.40 -14.68
N GLY A 175 -20.56 17.37 -15.99
CA GLY A 175 -21.20 18.23 -16.96
C GLY A 175 -20.63 18.13 -18.38
N PRO A 176 -21.28 18.79 -19.36
CA PRO A 176 -20.75 18.88 -20.70
C PRO A 176 -19.42 19.64 -20.70
N CYS A 177 -18.56 19.34 -21.67
CA CYS A 177 -17.29 20.03 -21.83
C CYS A 177 -16.98 20.32 -23.28
N THR A 178 -15.98 21.17 -23.50
CA THR A 178 -15.41 21.47 -24.80
C THR A 178 -13.90 21.27 -24.75
N GLU A 179 -13.37 20.54 -25.73
CA GLU A 179 -11.94 20.27 -25.81
C GLU A 179 -11.31 21.08 -26.94
N ILE A 180 -10.06 21.48 -26.73
CA ILE A 180 -9.25 22.24 -27.67
C ILE A 180 -8.11 21.33 -28.15
N HIS A 181 -8.08 21.10 -29.46
CA HIS A 181 -7.07 20.27 -30.12
C HIS A 181 -6.14 21.12 -30.98
N VAL A 182 -4.88 20.69 -31.06
CA VAL A 182 -3.86 21.30 -31.92
C VAL A 182 -3.30 20.28 -32.91
N ASP A 183 -3.33 20.65 -34.20
CA ASP A 183 -2.67 19.91 -35.27
C ASP A 183 -1.17 20.23 -35.33
N CYS A 184 -0.36 19.31 -34.79
CA CYS A 184 1.10 19.38 -34.72
C CYS A 184 1.79 18.75 -35.94
N ARG A 185 1.02 18.24 -36.91
CA ARG A 185 1.58 17.65 -38.14
C ARG A 185 2.35 18.71 -38.93
N SER A 186 3.33 18.25 -39.72
CA SER A 186 4.03 19.11 -40.66
C SER A 186 3.06 19.68 -41.71
N ASP A 187 3.38 20.83 -42.29
CA ASP A 187 2.52 21.43 -43.31
C ASP A 187 2.33 20.51 -44.54
N GLY A 188 3.32 19.67 -44.85
CA GLY A 188 3.21 18.66 -45.91
C GLY A 188 2.17 17.56 -45.60
N GLU A 189 2.14 17.05 -44.37
CA GLU A 189 1.16 16.05 -43.94
C GLU A 189 -0.27 16.62 -43.90
N ARG A 190 -0.40 17.90 -43.54
CA ARG A 190 -1.70 18.61 -43.49
C ARG A 190 -2.37 18.75 -44.85
N LEU A 191 -1.60 18.74 -45.95
CA LEU A 191 -2.13 18.79 -47.31
C LEU A 191 -2.87 17.52 -47.72
N GLY A 192 -2.56 16.37 -47.11
CA GLY A 192 -3.13 15.07 -47.48
C GLY A 192 -4.57 14.87 -47.00
N HIS A 193 -4.85 15.22 -45.74
CA HIS A 193 -6.20 15.13 -45.15
C HIS A 193 -6.35 16.09 -43.96
N ASP A 194 -7.55 16.68 -43.87
CA ASP A 194 -7.93 17.64 -42.84
C ASP A 194 -7.91 17.01 -41.45
N ALA A 195 -7.38 17.73 -40.45
CA ALA A 195 -7.24 17.24 -39.08
C ALA A 195 -8.58 16.91 -38.43
N LYS A 196 -9.70 17.45 -38.93
CA LYS A 196 -11.04 17.11 -38.42
C LYS A 196 -11.35 15.61 -38.44
N MET A 197 -10.71 14.85 -39.33
CA MET A 197 -10.87 13.39 -39.43
C MET A 197 -10.03 12.64 -38.38
N LEU A 198 -9.12 13.33 -37.70
CA LEU A 198 -8.15 12.79 -36.74
C LEU A 198 -8.42 13.23 -35.30
N VAL A 199 -9.20 14.30 -35.11
CA VAL A 199 -9.64 14.75 -33.77
C VAL A 199 -10.39 13.62 -33.06
N ASN A 200 -10.01 13.32 -31.82
CA ASN A 200 -10.53 12.21 -31.01
C ASN A 200 -10.44 10.84 -31.69
N LYS A 201 -9.36 10.60 -32.46
CA LYS A 201 -9.00 9.31 -33.10
C LYS A 201 -7.62 8.79 -32.68
N ASP A 202 -7.14 9.20 -31.50
CA ASP A 202 -5.84 8.78 -30.93
C ASP A 202 -4.64 9.02 -31.85
N HIS A 203 -4.70 10.06 -32.70
CA HIS A 203 -3.61 10.40 -33.60
C HIS A 203 -2.48 11.12 -32.84
N PRO A 204 -1.21 10.67 -32.93
CA PRO A 204 -0.12 11.15 -32.08
C PRO A 204 0.23 12.63 -32.29
N GLN A 205 -0.12 13.21 -33.45
CA GLN A 205 0.14 14.61 -33.82
C GLN A 205 -1.11 15.51 -33.84
N VAL A 206 -2.30 14.98 -33.55
CA VAL A 206 -3.51 15.81 -33.42
C VAL A 206 -4.01 15.60 -31.99
N ILE A 207 -3.55 16.46 -31.10
CA ILE A 207 -3.62 16.23 -29.66
C ILE A 207 -4.56 17.22 -28.99
N GLU A 208 -5.33 16.71 -28.03
CA GLU A 208 -6.09 17.52 -27.08
C GLU A 208 -5.12 18.17 -26.09
N ILE A 209 -5.16 19.49 -25.97
CA ILE A 209 -4.28 20.23 -25.05
C ILE A 209 -5.03 20.78 -23.85
N TRP A 210 -6.32 21.07 -23.97
CA TRP A 210 -7.12 21.73 -22.94
C TRP A 210 -8.58 21.30 -23.00
N ASN A 211 -9.12 20.87 -21.86
CA ASN A 211 -10.54 20.60 -21.68
C ASN A 211 -11.18 21.63 -20.75
N ASN A 212 -12.30 22.23 -21.18
CA ASN A 212 -13.13 23.14 -20.41
C ASN A 212 -14.46 22.46 -20.05
N VAL A 213 -14.57 22.03 -18.79
CA VAL A 213 -15.73 21.35 -18.22
C VAL A 213 -16.67 22.35 -17.56
N PHE A 214 -17.95 22.23 -17.90
CA PHE A 214 -19.02 23.08 -17.42
C PHE A 214 -19.88 22.29 -16.44
N ILE A 215 -19.41 22.23 -15.19
CA ILE A 215 -20.06 21.44 -14.13
C ILE A 215 -21.41 22.08 -13.80
N GLU A 216 -22.47 21.33 -14.02
CA GLU A 216 -23.85 21.74 -13.72
C GLU A 216 -24.72 20.60 -13.17
N PHE A 217 -24.17 19.38 -13.08
CA PHE A 217 -24.84 18.21 -12.52
C PHE A 217 -24.01 17.52 -11.44
N ASN A 218 -24.68 16.73 -10.60
CA ASN A 218 -24.10 15.74 -9.71
C ASN A 218 -24.68 14.36 -10.06
N ARG A 219 -23.82 13.37 -10.34
CA ARG A 219 -24.26 11.99 -10.58
C ARG A 219 -24.35 11.24 -9.25
N SER A 220 -25.54 10.74 -8.94
CA SER A 220 -25.77 9.86 -7.78
C SER A 220 -25.37 8.42 -8.08
N LYS A 221 -25.32 7.57 -7.05
CA LYS A 221 -24.94 6.15 -7.21
C LYS A 221 -25.94 5.35 -8.06
N SER A 222 -27.20 5.78 -8.12
CA SER A 222 -28.21 5.19 -9.01
C SER A 222 -28.03 5.57 -10.48
N GLY A 223 -27.05 6.44 -10.79
CA GLY A 223 -26.77 6.95 -12.12
C GLY A 223 -27.60 8.18 -12.50
N VAL A 224 -28.50 8.65 -11.63
CA VAL A 224 -29.34 9.82 -11.88
C VAL A 224 -28.50 11.11 -11.82
N LEU A 225 -28.73 12.02 -12.76
CA LEU A 225 -28.13 13.35 -12.82
C LEU A 225 -29.02 14.37 -12.10
N GLU A 226 -28.51 14.92 -11.00
CA GLU A 226 -29.15 15.99 -10.23
C GLU A 226 -28.56 17.34 -10.61
N ILE A 227 -29.40 18.35 -10.81
CA ILE A 227 -28.94 19.71 -11.15
C ILE A 227 -28.32 20.35 -9.90
N LEU A 228 -27.11 20.90 -10.06
CA LEU A 228 -26.43 21.61 -8.97
C LEU A 228 -27.05 23.00 -8.74
N PRO A 229 -27.03 23.51 -7.49
CA PRO A 229 -27.57 24.85 -7.16
C PRO A 229 -26.84 26.00 -7.86
N SER A 230 -25.63 25.76 -8.36
CA SER A 230 -24.81 26.73 -9.06
C SER A 230 -24.06 26.05 -10.20
N LYS A 231 -23.76 26.82 -11.24
CA LYS A 231 -22.95 26.38 -12.37
C LYS A 231 -21.49 26.73 -12.12
N HIS A 232 -20.60 25.82 -12.46
CA HIS A 232 -19.19 25.92 -12.15
C HIS A 232 -18.33 25.69 -13.40
N VAL A 233 -17.11 26.20 -13.38
CA VAL A 233 -16.11 25.93 -14.41
C VAL A 233 -14.98 25.13 -13.80
N ASP A 234 -14.61 24.06 -14.47
CA ASP A 234 -13.41 23.29 -14.24
C ASP A 234 -12.65 23.20 -15.55
N THR A 235 -11.36 23.52 -15.53
CA THR A 235 -10.54 23.42 -16.73
C THR A 235 -9.27 22.65 -16.43
N GLY A 236 -8.81 21.88 -17.42
CA GLY A 236 -7.58 21.12 -17.32
C GLY A 236 -6.79 21.18 -18.61
N MET A 237 -5.66 21.89 -18.60
CA MET A 237 -4.70 21.97 -19.69
C MET A 237 -3.46 21.16 -19.33
N GLY A 238 -3.12 20.16 -20.16
CA GLY A 238 -1.94 19.33 -19.94
C GLY A 238 -0.67 20.09 -20.25
N LEU A 239 0.15 20.43 -19.24
CA LEU A 239 1.37 21.20 -19.44
C LEU A 239 2.31 20.50 -20.42
N GLU A 240 2.57 19.21 -20.23
CA GLU A 240 3.48 18.42 -21.09
C GLU A 240 3.10 18.50 -22.57
N ARG A 241 1.80 18.42 -22.87
CA ARG A 241 1.28 18.54 -24.24
C ARG A 241 1.41 19.97 -24.78
N LEU A 242 1.12 20.97 -23.96
CA LEU A 242 1.27 22.37 -24.35
C LEU A 242 2.74 22.73 -24.64
N VAL A 243 3.67 22.30 -23.77
CA VAL A 243 5.10 22.55 -23.97
C VAL A 243 5.59 21.93 -25.28
N ARG A 244 5.15 20.71 -25.59
CA ARG A 244 5.45 20.06 -26.87
C ARG A 244 5.03 20.94 -28.06
N VAL A 245 3.80 21.47 -28.04
CA VAL A 245 3.30 22.38 -29.09
C VAL A 245 4.19 23.62 -29.20
N LEU A 246 4.46 24.31 -28.08
CA LEU A 246 5.18 25.59 -28.05
C LEU A 246 6.69 25.47 -28.31
N GLN A 247 7.24 24.27 -28.21
CA GLN A 247 8.63 23.97 -28.59
C GLN A 247 8.73 23.30 -29.96
N ASN A 248 7.61 23.14 -30.67
CA ASN A 248 7.53 22.48 -31.97
C ASN A 248 8.17 21.09 -31.97
N LYS A 249 7.86 20.29 -30.94
CA LYS A 249 8.35 18.92 -30.75
C LYS A 249 7.30 17.90 -31.17
N GLN A 250 7.76 16.72 -31.58
CA GLN A 250 6.90 15.62 -32.02
C GLN A 250 6.54 14.65 -30.89
N SER A 251 7.24 14.76 -29.74
CA SER A 251 7.09 13.94 -28.54
C SER A 251 7.16 14.83 -27.29
N ASN A 252 6.36 14.52 -26.27
CA ASN A 252 6.43 15.22 -24.98
C ASN A 252 7.80 15.02 -24.31
N TYR A 253 8.42 13.85 -24.52
CA TYR A 253 9.70 13.49 -23.93
C TYR A 253 10.89 14.27 -24.51
N ASP A 254 10.72 14.91 -25.67
CA ASP A 254 11.78 15.68 -26.33
C ASP A 254 11.81 17.16 -25.88
N THR A 255 10.96 17.50 -24.92
CA THR A 255 10.84 18.85 -24.36
C THR A 255 11.82 19.09 -23.22
N ASP A 256 11.95 20.35 -22.80
CA ASP A 256 12.75 20.73 -21.64
C ASP A 256 12.29 20.07 -20.32
N ILE A 257 11.03 19.61 -20.25
CA ILE A 257 10.50 18.88 -19.08
C ILE A 257 11.26 17.58 -18.82
N PHE A 258 11.69 16.87 -19.87
CA PHE A 258 12.30 15.54 -19.74
C PHE A 258 13.76 15.48 -20.20
N SER A 259 14.17 16.38 -21.09
CA SER A 259 15.52 16.34 -21.71
C SER A 259 16.66 16.33 -20.69
N GLY A 260 16.55 17.07 -19.57
CA GLY A 260 17.54 17.05 -18.47
C GLY A 260 17.65 15.68 -17.81
N THR A 261 16.51 15.07 -17.48
CA THR A 261 16.44 13.73 -16.89
C THR A 261 16.93 12.66 -17.87
N LEU A 262 16.56 12.74 -19.15
CA LEU A 262 17.03 11.83 -20.20
C LEU A 262 18.56 11.89 -20.35
N ALA A 263 19.14 13.10 -20.33
CA ALA A 263 20.59 13.29 -20.37
C ALA A 263 21.29 12.70 -19.14
N ALA A 264 20.69 12.82 -17.95
CA ALA A 264 21.21 12.20 -16.73
C ALA A 264 21.18 10.66 -16.81
N ILE A 265 20.09 10.07 -17.31
CA ILE A 265 20.00 8.62 -17.54
C ILE A 265 21.08 8.17 -18.54
N ALA A 266 21.30 8.94 -19.60
CA ALA A 266 22.31 8.62 -20.62
C ALA A 266 23.72 8.60 -20.01
N LYS A 267 24.01 9.58 -19.15
CA LYS A 267 25.27 9.68 -18.42
C LYS A 267 25.48 8.51 -17.45
N ILE A 268 24.46 8.15 -16.67
CA ILE A 268 24.56 7.07 -15.67
C ILE A 268 24.74 5.71 -16.37
N THR A 269 24.01 5.47 -17.45
CA THR A 269 23.99 4.16 -18.12
C THR A 269 25.05 3.99 -19.21
N GLY A 270 25.67 5.08 -19.66
CA GLY A 270 26.55 5.08 -20.83
C GLY A 270 25.82 4.76 -22.15
N ARG A 271 24.49 4.89 -22.18
CA ARG A 271 23.65 4.65 -23.37
C ARG A 271 23.20 5.97 -23.98
N VAL A 272 22.85 5.94 -25.27
CA VAL A 272 22.38 7.12 -26.02
C VAL A 272 20.87 7.01 -26.22
N TYR A 273 20.17 8.10 -25.91
CA TYR A 273 18.77 8.28 -26.30
C TYR A 273 18.71 8.82 -27.74
N THR A 274 18.03 8.12 -28.64
CA THR A 274 17.95 8.51 -30.06
C THR A 274 16.62 9.12 -30.49
N GLY A 275 15.61 9.09 -29.61
CA GLY A 275 14.26 9.57 -29.93
C GLY A 275 13.46 8.62 -30.85
N SER A 276 13.86 7.35 -30.95
CA SER A 276 13.14 6.33 -31.71
C SER A 276 11.84 5.94 -31.03
N ASP A 277 10.74 5.93 -31.79
CA ASP A 277 9.43 5.55 -31.28
C ASP A 277 9.33 4.07 -30.92
N THR A 278 10.04 3.20 -31.65
CA THR A 278 9.94 1.74 -31.52
C THR A 278 11.15 1.11 -30.82
N GLY A 279 12.22 1.88 -30.58
CA GLY A 279 13.43 1.40 -29.94
C GLY A 279 13.22 1.08 -28.46
N LYS A 280 13.36 -0.20 -28.05
CA LYS A 280 13.21 -0.63 -26.64
C LYS A 280 14.10 0.15 -25.65
N LYS A 281 15.27 0.62 -26.12
CA LYS A 281 16.15 1.48 -25.32
C LYS A 281 15.51 2.84 -25.06
N ASP A 282 15.03 3.51 -26.09
CA ASP A 282 14.39 4.83 -25.99
C ASP A 282 13.08 4.75 -25.19
N ILE A 283 12.31 3.67 -25.35
CA ILE A 283 11.17 3.36 -24.47
C ILE A 283 11.63 3.29 -23.01
N ALA A 284 12.71 2.56 -22.70
CA ALA A 284 13.23 2.48 -21.33
C ALA A 284 13.63 3.85 -20.78
N PHE A 285 14.31 4.69 -21.57
CA PHE A 285 14.64 6.06 -21.21
C PHE A 285 13.37 6.88 -20.84
N ARG A 286 12.34 6.82 -21.69
CA ARG A 286 11.06 7.52 -21.45
C ARG A 286 10.36 7.02 -20.19
N VAL A 287 10.26 5.70 -20.02
CA VAL A 287 9.67 5.07 -18.82
C VAL A 287 10.39 5.50 -17.54
N ILE A 288 11.72 5.47 -17.53
CA ILE A 288 12.51 5.84 -16.35
C ILE A 288 12.28 7.31 -16.01
N ALA A 289 12.36 8.21 -17.01
CA ALA A 289 12.21 9.66 -16.81
C ALA A 289 10.82 10.05 -16.31
N ASP A 290 9.78 9.42 -16.83
CA ASP A 290 8.40 9.62 -16.35
C ASP A 290 8.19 9.09 -14.94
N HIS A 291 8.53 7.81 -14.71
CA HIS A 291 8.19 7.12 -13.48
C HIS A 291 8.89 7.70 -12.26
N ILE A 292 10.13 8.20 -12.41
CA ILE A 292 10.84 8.80 -11.27
C ILE A 292 10.18 10.10 -10.78
N ARG A 293 9.49 10.85 -11.65
CA ARG A 293 8.67 12.01 -11.24
C ARG A 293 7.51 11.53 -10.38
N ALA A 294 6.74 10.55 -10.86
CA ALA A 294 5.61 9.98 -10.13
C ALA A 294 6.02 9.42 -8.76
N ILE A 295 7.10 8.63 -8.71
CA ILE A 295 7.63 8.03 -7.48
C ILE A 295 8.11 9.12 -6.53
N GLY A 296 8.93 10.06 -7.02
CA GLY A 296 9.54 11.11 -6.21
C GLY A 296 8.50 12.01 -5.54
N PHE A 297 7.55 12.54 -6.32
CA PHE A 297 6.51 13.41 -5.77
C PHE A 297 5.54 12.67 -4.86
N THR A 298 5.21 11.41 -5.16
CA THR A 298 4.30 10.66 -4.30
C THR A 298 4.91 10.33 -2.93
N ILE A 299 6.20 9.98 -2.89
CA ILE A 299 6.94 9.78 -1.63
C ILE A 299 7.10 11.12 -0.90
N ALA A 300 7.38 12.20 -1.63
CA ALA A 300 7.46 13.56 -1.07
C ALA A 300 6.10 14.08 -0.56
N ASP A 301 4.98 13.58 -1.07
CA ASP A 301 3.63 13.85 -0.55
C ASP A 301 3.22 12.87 0.56
N GLY A 302 4.10 11.91 0.87
CA GLY A 302 4.06 11.07 2.06
C GLY A 302 3.49 9.68 1.89
N GLN A 303 3.19 9.29 0.67
CA GLN A 303 2.77 7.92 0.38
C GLN A 303 3.99 7.06 0.04
N LEU A 304 4.25 6.08 0.91
CA LEU A 304 5.35 5.14 0.76
C LEU A 304 4.97 3.92 -0.08
N PRO A 305 5.93 3.29 -0.78
CA PRO A 305 5.75 1.98 -1.38
C PRO A 305 5.28 0.94 -0.36
N SER A 306 4.26 0.15 -0.69
CA SER A 306 3.67 -0.85 0.20
C SER A 306 3.07 -2.03 -0.59
N ASN A 307 2.45 -2.99 0.09
CA ASN A 307 1.76 -4.11 -0.56
C ASN A 307 0.26 -3.86 -0.79
N THR A 308 -0.29 -2.71 -0.38
CA THR A 308 -1.74 -2.45 -0.46
C THR A 308 -2.05 -0.98 -0.77
N GLY A 309 -3.19 -0.73 -1.42
CA GLY A 309 -3.70 0.63 -1.67
C GLY A 309 -2.76 1.47 -2.54
N ALA A 310 -2.70 2.78 -2.28
CA ALA A 310 -1.84 3.70 -3.04
C ALA A 310 -0.36 3.29 -3.01
N GLY A 311 0.15 2.79 -1.88
CA GLY A 311 1.54 2.33 -1.78
C GLY A 311 1.87 1.13 -2.68
N TYR A 312 0.92 0.24 -2.95
CA TYR A 312 1.09 -0.85 -3.92
C TYR A 312 1.34 -0.30 -5.33
N VAL A 313 0.56 0.70 -5.73
CA VAL A 313 0.66 1.31 -7.06
C VAL A 313 2.01 1.99 -7.25
N ILE A 314 2.50 2.72 -6.23
CA ILE A 314 3.83 3.35 -6.30
C ILE A 314 4.95 2.31 -6.38
N ARG A 315 4.83 1.22 -5.61
CA ARG A 315 5.75 0.08 -5.72
C ARG A 315 5.73 -0.54 -7.12
N ARG A 316 4.56 -0.66 -7.77
CA ARG A 316 4.42 -1.16 -9.14
C ARG A 316 5.15 -0.26 -10.14
N ILE A 317 4.96 1.07 -10.07
CA ILE A 317 5.63 2.05 -10.93
C ILE A 317 7.16 1.95 -10.78
N LEU A 318 7.67 1.91 -9.54
CA LEU A 318 9.09 1.74 -9.25
C LEU A 318 9.65 0.46 -9.87
N ARG A 319 8.99 -0.67 -9.64
CA ARG A 319 9.44 -1.97 -10.17
C ARG A 319 9.40 -2.02 -11.69
N ARG A 320 8.43 -1.36 -12.34
CA ARG A 320 8.39 -1.19 -13.80
C ARG A 320 9.64 -0.46 -14.29
N ALA A 321 9.94 0.72 -13.74
CA ALA A 321 11.12 1.47 -14.13
C ALA A 321 12.44 0.68 -13.91
N VAL A 322 12.56 -0.03 -12.79
CA VAL A 322 13.70 -0.91 -12.49
C VAL A 322 13.88 -2.00 -13.55
N ARG A 323 12.79 -2.67 -13.92
CA ARG A 323 12.82 -3.71 -14.94
C ARG A 323 13.29 -3.16 -16.29
N TYR A 324 12.82 -1.98 -16.71
CA TYR A 324 13.20 -1.40 -18.01
C TYR A 324 14.70 -1.05 -18.07
N TYR A 325 15.27 -0.42 -17.04
CA TYR A 325 16.72 -0.15 -17.06
C TYR A 325 17.54 -1.45 -16.98
N TYR A 326 17.05 -2.45 -16.24
CA TYR A 326 17.74 -3.73 -16.07
C TYR A 326 17.81 -4.53 -17.37
N SER A 327 16.70 -4.58 -18.10
CA SER A 327 16.54 -5.38 -19.31
C SER A 327 17.08 -4.70 -20.57
N TYR A 328 16.86 -3.38 -20.73
CA TYR A 328 17.14 -2.70 -22.02
C TYR A 328 18.32 -1.75 -22.00
N LEU A 329 18.65 -1.17 -20.84
CA LEU A 329 19.84 -0.33 -20.70
C LEU A 329 21.05 -1.13 -20.18
N GLY A 330 20.79 -2.31 -19.59
CA GLY A 330 21.81 -3.20 -19.04
C GLY A 330 22.34 -2.76 -17.68
N GLN A 331 21.60 -1.89 -16.98
CA GLN A 331 21.99 -1.36 -15.69
C GLN A 331 21.61 -2.35 -14.57
N LYS A 332 22.58 -2.83 -13.80
CA LYS A 332 22.37 -3.84 -12.75
C LYS A 332 22.37 -3.27 -11.33
N GLU A 333 22.84 -2.04 -11.18
CA GLU A 333 22.88 -1.30 -9.91
C GLU A 333 21.73 -0.29 -9.83
N PRO A 334 21.29 0.10 -8.61
CA PRO A 334 20.23 1.10 -8.42
C PRO A 334 20.52 2.41 -9.19
N LEU A 335 19.52 2.94 -9.88
CA LEU A 335 19.65 4.09 -10.79
C LEU A 335 18.67 5.21 -10.45
N LEU A 336 17.43 4.89 -10.10
CA LEU A 336 16.37 5.88 -9.92
C LEU A 336 16.69 6.89 -8.82
N PHE A 337 17.24 6.42 -7.70
CA PHE A 337 17.60 7.31 -6.59
C PHE A 337 18.60 8.40 -7.01
N GLN A 338 19.46 8.14 -8.00
CA GLN A 338 20.46 9.09 -8.50
C GLN A 338 19.83 10.25 -9.29
N LEU A 339 18.59 10.09 -9.77
CA LEU A 339 17.85 11.11 -10.52
C LEU A 339 17.09 12.07 -9.59
N VAL A 340 16.82 11.68 -8.33
CA VAL A 340 16.05 12.49 -7.37
C VAL A 340 16.65 13.88 -7.12
N PRO A 341 17.98 14.07 -6.96
CA PRO A 341 18.57 15.41 -6.77
C PRO A 341 18.30 16.37 -7.93
N LEU A 342 18.31 15.86 -9.17
CA LEU A 342 18.06 16.65 -10.36
C LEU A 342 16.61 17.14 -10.35
N LEU A 343 15.65 16.23 -10.19
CA LEU A 343 14.22 16.55 -10.12
C LEU A 343 13.90 17.53 -8.99
N ALA A 344 14.49 17.30 -7.80
CA ALA A 344 14.33 18.18 -6.67
C ALA A 344 14.78 19.62 -6.98
N THR A 345 15.78 19.78 -7.82
CA THR A 345 16.29 21.10 -8.25
C THR A 345 15.44 21.70 -9.36
N GLU A 346 15.05 20.90 -10.36
CA GLU A 346 14.21 21.34 -11.49
C GLU A 346 12.84 21.85 -11.02
N PHE A 347 12.25 21.20 -10.01
CA PHE A 347 10.90 21.52 -9.54
C PHE A 347 10.85 22.37 -8.26
N GLN A 348 11.98 22.79 -7.67
CA GLN A 348 12.00 23.46 -6.36
C GLN A 348 11.12 24.73 -6.28
N GLN A 349 10.95 25.44 -7.39
CA GLN A 349 10.19 26.70 -7.44
C GLN A 349 8.67 26.47 -7.51
N VAL A 350 8.24 25.35 -8.11
CA VAL A 350 6.82 25.03 -8.30
C VAL A 350 6.31 24.02 -7.26
N PHE A 351 7.11 23.00 -6.95
CA PHE A 351 6.79 21.93 -6.00
C PHE A 351 7.95 21.74 -5.01
N PRO A 352 8.11 22.64 -4.02
CA PRO A 352 9.27 22.64 -3.10
C PRO A 352 9.35 21.38 -2.22
N GLY A 353 8.23 20.68 -1.98
CA GLY A 353 8.18 19.52 -1.08
C GLY A 353 9.14 18.38 -1.43
N LEU A 354 9.49 18.20 -2.71
CA LEU A 354 10.50 17.21 -3.11
C LEU A 354 11.91 17.63 -2.67
N LYS A 355 12.23 18.93 -2.75
CA LYS A 355 13.53 19.46 -2.31
C LYS A 355 13.69 19.38 -0.80
N GLU A 356 12.62 19.70 -0.06
CA GLU A 356 12.58 19.62 1.39
C GLU A 356 12.83 18.20 1.92
N GLN A 357 12.45 17.18 1.14
CA GLN A 357 12.56 15.77 1.52
C GLN A 357 13.54 14.94 0.68
N GLN A 358 14.42 15.59 -0.08
CA GLN A 358 15.30 14.96 -1.06
C GLN A 358 16.04 13.73 -0.48
N ALA A 359 16.71 13.88 0.67
CA ALA A 359 17.49 12.82 1.31
C ALA A 359 16.63 11.66 1.85
N PHE A 360 15.35 11.86 2.10
CA PHE A 360 14.42 10.80 2.49
C PHE A 360 13.96 10.03 1.24
N VAL A 361 13.51 10.76 0.22
CA VAL A 361 13.05 10.19 -1.06
C VAL A 361 14.15 9.35 -1.71
N GLU A 362 15.38 9.87 -1.80
CA GLU A 362 16.54 9.13 -2.33
C GLU A 362 16.72 7.77 -1.67
N ARG A 363 16.62 7.70 -0.34
CA ARG A 363 16.81 6.43 0.39
C ARG A 363 15.68 5.45 0.17
N VAL A 364 14.42 5.92 0.26
CA VAL A 364 13.26 5.06 0.04
C VAL A 364 13.32 4.44 -1.36
N VAL A 365 13.65 5.25 -2.37
CA VAL A 365 13.81 4.78 -3.75
C VAL A 365 14.96 3.77 -3.82
N ARG A 366 16.15 4.10 -3.28
CA ARG A 366 17.32 3.21 -3.32
C ARG A 366 17.05 1.85 -2.65
N GLU A 367 16.47 1.84 -1.46
CA GLU A 367 16.19 0.61 -0.71
C GLU A 367 15.18 -0.29 -1.45
N GLU A 368 14.13 0.28 -2.05
CA GLU A 368 13.18 -0.48 -2.86
C GLU A 368 13.80 -0.99 -4.18
N GLU A 369 14.69 -0.20 -4.81
CA GLU A 369 15.46 -0.65 -5.97
C GLU A 369 16.37 -1.84 -5.62
N GLU A 370 17.19 -1.73 -4.56
CA GLU A 370 18.08 -2.79 -4.11
C GLU A 370 17.30 -4.05 -3.72
N ALA A 371 16.18 -3.90 -3.02
CA ALA A 371 15.33 -5.01 -2.63
C ALA A 371 14.77 -5.75 -3.84
N PHE A 372 14.32 -5.01 -4.85
CA PHE A 372 13.73 -5.60 -6.03
C PHE A 372 14.78 -6.19 -6.99
N LEU A 373 15.93 -5.54 -7.18
CA LEU A 373 17.03 -6.06 -8.00
C LEU A 373 17.50 -7.44 -7.54
N ARG A 374 17.52 -7.69 -6.21
CA ARG A 374 17.84 -9.01 -5.65
C ARG A 374 16.90 -10.13 -6.09
N THR A 375 15.63 -9.83 -6.35
CA THR A 375 14.62 -10.84 -6.75
C THR A 375 14.36 -10.86 -8.26
N LEU A 376 14.59 -9.74 -8.95
CA LEU A 376 14.27 -9.53 -10.36
C LEU A 376 14.96 -10.55 -11.28
N ASP A 377 16.27 -10.76 -11.11
CA ASP A 377 17.04 -11.68 -11.97
C ASP A 377 16.49 -13.12 -11.92
N LYS A 378 16.16 -13.57 -10.70
CA LYS A 378 15.57 -14.89 -10.48
C LYS A 378 14.18 -14.99 -11.12
N GLY A 379 13.35 -13.95 -11.00
CA GLY A 379 12.02 -13.92 -11.61
C GLY A 379 12.06 -13.97 -13.14
N ILE A 380 12.97 -13.21 -13.76
CA ILE A 380 13.16 -13.23 -15.22
C ILE A 380 13.62 -14.61 -15.71
N LYS A 381 14.57 -15.25 -15.00
CA LYS A 381 15.03 -16.61 -15.34
C LYS A 381 13.90 -17.63 -15.26
N LEU A 382 13.14 -17.63 -14.17
CA LEU A 382 12.00 -18.53 -14.00
C LEU A 382 10.93 -18.32 -15.07
N PHE A 383 10.66 -17.08 -15.47
CA PHE A 383 9.74 -16.78 -16.58
C PHE A 383 10.27 -17.37 -17.90
N ASN A 384 11.53 -17.12 -18.24
CA ASN A 384 12.11 -17.66 -19.48
C ASN A 384 12.14 -19.19 -19.48
N GLU A 385 12.51 -19.82 -18.37
CA GLU A 385 12.45 -21.29 -18.19
C GLU A 385 11.03 -21.83 -18.38
N TYR A 386 10.00 -21.11 -17.91
CA TYR A 386 8.60 -21.51 -18.13
C TYR A 386 8.21 -21.48 -19.61
N ILE A 387 8.71 -20.50 -20.37
CA ILE A 387 8.51 -20.41 -21.82
C ILE A 387 9.28 -21.52 -22.55
N GLU A 388 10.54 -21.73 -22.20
CA GLU A 388 11.44 -22.70 -22.84
C GLU A 388 11.03 -24.16 -22.59
N ASN A 389 10.54 -24.49 -21.39
CA ASN A 389 10.15 -25.86 -21.01
C ASN A 389 8.79 -26.33 -21.57
N GLY A 390 8.21 -25.61 -22.54
CA GLY A 390 7.17 -26.16 -23.41
C GLY A 390 5.75 -26.24 -22.83
N ALA A 391 5.40 -25.47 -21.80
CA ALA A 391 3.98 -25.30 -21.40
C ALA A 391 3.12 -24.62 -22.49
N ALA A 392 3.76 -24.10 -23.55
CA ALA A 392 3.14 -23.58 -24.78
C ALA A 392 2.86 -24.64 -25.86
N GLN A 393 3.37 -25.86 -25.71
CA GLN A 393 3.34 -26.88 -26.73
C GLN A 393 3.02 -28.25 -26.12
N LYS A 394 1.73 -28.52 -25.93
CA LYS A 394 1.14 -29.87 -25.93
C LYS A 394 -0.38 -29.76 -26.06
N SER A 395 -0.83 -29.33 -27.23
CA SER A 395 -2.17 -29.61 -27.73
C SER A 395 -2.03 -30.03 -29.18
N GLU A 396 -2.12 -31.34 -29.43
CA GLU A 396 -2.30 -31.93 -30.76
C GLU A 396 -3.74 -31.65 -31.23
N SER A 397 -4.07 -30.37 -31.42
CA SER A 397 -5.16 -29.94 -32.28
C SER A 397 -4.86 -28.50 -32.69
N ALA A 398 -4.29 -28.36 -33.89
CA ALA A 398 -4.07 -27.09 -34.54
C ALA A 398 -5.42 -26.39 -34.69
N TRP A 399 -5.65 -25.34 -33.88
CA TRP A 399 -6.38 -24.09 -34.17
C TRP A 399 -6.47 -23.15 -32.96
N HIS A 400 -6.12 -23.58 -31.73
CA HIS A 400 -5.93 -22.69 -30.57
C HIS A 400 -4.80 -23.16 -29.63
N ALA A 401 -3.53 -23.06 -30.04
CA ALA A 401 -2.43 -23.12 -29.07
C ALA A 401 -2.48 -21.84 -28.22
N GLN A 402 -2.99 -21.94 -26.98
CA GLN A 402 -3.20 -20.78 -26.11
C GLN A 402 -1.87 -20.06 -25.84
N LYS A 403 -1.69 -18.88 -26.47
CA LYS A 403 -0.65 -17.89 -26.16
C LYS A 403 -0.93 -17.25 -24.78
N ARG A 404 -0.94 -18.07 -23.72
CA ARG A 404 -1.37 -17.67 -22.38
C ARG A 404 -0.44 -18.26 -21.32
N ILE A 405 0.02 -17.42 -20.38
CA ILE A 405 0.74 -17.81 -19.18
C ILE A 405 -0.28 -18.23 -18.13
N SER A 406 -0.09 -19.38 -17.47
CA SER A 406 -1.00 -19.84 -16.40
C SER A 406 -1.04 -18.84 -15.25
N GLY A 407 -2.25 -18.58 -14.73
CA GLY A 407 -2.46 -17.71 -13.59
C GLY A 407 -1.85 -18.28 -12.31
N VAL A 408 -1.85 -19.61 -12.14
CA VAL A 408 -1.11 -20.29 -11.06
C VAL A 408 0.40 -20.00 -11.12
N PHE A 409 1.00 -20.02 -12.31
CA PHE A 409 2.42 -19.70 -12.45
C PHE A 409 2.70 -18.23 -12.16
N ALA A 410 1.90 -17.32 -12.70
CA ALA A 410 2.00 -15.89 -12.42
C ALA A 410 1.80 -15.60 -10.92
N PHE A 411 0.88 -16.31 -10.26
CA PHE A 411 0.65 -16.22 -8.83
C PHE A 411 1.87 -16.72 -8.04
N LYS A 412 2.46 -17.86 -8.42
CA LYS A 412 3.69 -18.37 -7.81
C LYS A 412 4.86 -17.39 -7.95
N LEU A 413 5.04 -16.78 -9.13
CA LEU A 413 6.04 -15.73 -9.34
C LEU A 413 5.82 -14.55 -8.39
N ASN A 414 4.57 -14.09 -8.27
CA ASN A 414 4.21 -12.98 -7.41
C ASN A 414 4.37 -13.29 -5.92
N ASP A 415 3.74 -14.37 -5.45
CA ASP A 415 3.63 -14.71 -4.03
C ASP A 415 4.91 -15.32 -3.47
N THR A 416 5.51 -16.29 -4.17
CA THR A 416 6.68 -17.02 -3.65
C THR A 416 8.00 -16.29 -3.94
N TYR A 417 8.11 -15.63 -5.09
CA TYR A 417 9.37 -15.04 -5.55
C TYR A 417 9.35 -13.51 -5.57
N GLY A 418 8.23 -12.88 -5.20
CA GLY A 418 8.08 -11.44 -5.15
C GLY A 418 8.15 -10.75 -6.51
N PHE A 419 7.92 -11.51 -7.60
CA PHE A 419 7.97 -11.03 -8.98
C PHE A 419 6.55 -10.64 -9.45
N PRO A 420 6.23 -9.34 -9.56
CA PRO A 420 4.87 -8.86 -9.77
C PRO A 420 4.17 -9.48 -10.99
N VAL A 421 2.85 -9.71 -10.85
CA VAL A 421 2.00 -10.12 -11.97
C VAL A 421 2.05 -9.10 -13.11
N ASP A 422 2.13 -7.81 -12.79
CA ASP A 422 2.21 -6.74 -13.78
C ASP A 422 3.44 -6.87 -14.68
N LEU A 423 4.59 -7.26 -14.11
CA LEU A 423 5.80 -7.52 -14.88
C LEU A 423 5.71 -8.83 -15.67
N THR A 424 5.03 -9.84 -15.12
CA THR A 424 4.72 -11.08 -15.83
C THR A 424 3.85 -10.81 -17.06
N SER A 425 2.81 -9.98 -16.90
CA SER A 425 1.92 -9.54 -17.98
C SER A 425 2.67 -8.71 -19.02
N LEU A 426 3.52 -7.79 -18.59
CA LEU A 426 4.37 -7.00 -19.49
C LEU A 426 5.29 -7.90 -20.33
N MET A 427 5.98 -8.85 -19.70
CA MET A 427 6.85 -9.80 -20.39
C MET A 427 6.07 -10.72 -21.34
N ALA A 428 4.86 -11.15 -20.95
CA ALA A 428 3.98 -11.92 -21.82
C ALA A 428 3.60 -11.11 -23.07
N ARG A 429 3.19 -9.84 -22.92
CA ARG A 429 2.82 -8.99 -24.07
C ARG A 429 3.96 -8.79 -25.05
N GLU A 430 5.19 -8.65 -24.58
CA GLU A 430 6.38 -8.48 -25.43
C GLU A 430 6.68 -9.67 -26.34
N ILE A 431 6.22 -10.86 -25.96
CA ILE A 431 6.30 -12.08 -26.78
C ILE A 431 4.97 -12.40 -27.48
N GLY A 432 3.98 -11.48 -27.40
CA GLY A 432 2.66 -11.61 -28.01
C GLY A 432 1.72 -12.58 -27.27
N TRP A 433 1.92 -12.78 -25.97
CA TRP A 433 1.13 -13.65 -25.09
C TRP A 433 0.38 -12.82 -24.04
N THR A 434 -0.54 -13.46 -23.32
CA THR A 434 -1.32 -12.87 -22.22
C THR A 434 -1.16 -13.69 -20.95
N VAL A 435 -1.52 -13.13 -19.79
CA VAL A 435 -1.61 -13.89 -18.54
C VAL A 435 -3.07 -14.33 -18.34
N ASP A 436 -3.27 -15.51 -17.76
CA ASP A 436 -4.60 -15.94 -17.30
C ASP A 436 -4.95 -15.23 -15.98
N GLU A 437 -5.52 -14.03 -16.12
CA GLU A 437 -5.89 -13.18 -14.98
C GLU A 437 -6.99 -13.81 -14.11
N ASP A 438 -7.93 -14.55 -14.70
CA ASP A 438 -8.99 -15.22 -13.94
C ASP A 438 -8.43 -16.32 -13.03
N ASP A 439 -7.48 -17.10 -13.55
CA ASP A 439 -6.79 -18.15 -12.80
C ASP A 439 -5.86 -17.56 -11.73
N PHE A 440 -5.22 -16.43 -12.02
CA PHE A 440 -4.42 -15.69 -11.04
C PHE A 440 -5.27 -15.15 -9.90
N GLU A 441 -6.43 -14.53 -10.20
CA GLU A 441 -7.31 -13.98 -9.17
C GLU A 441 -7.93 -15.09 -8.31
N LYS A 442 -8.18 -16.29 -8.85
CA LYS A 442 -8.61 -17.45 -8.04
C LYS A 442 -7.57 -17.85 -7.00
N GLU A 443 -6.28 -17.89 -7.37
CA GLU A 443 -5.21 -18.18 -6.40
C GLU A 443 -5.00 -17.05 -5.40
N LEU A 444 -5.09 -15.80 -5.86
CA LEU A 444 -5.05 -14.64 -5.00
C LEU A 444 -6.24 -14.62 -4.01
N GLN A 445 -7.43 -15.02 -4.44
CA GLN A 445 -8.59 -15.16 -3.57
C GLN A 445 -8.39 -16.26 -2.54
N LYS A 446 -7.90 -17.44 -2.93
CA LYS A 446 -7.53 -18.51 -1.98
C LYS A 446 -6.51 -18.04 -0.95
N GLN A 447 -5.57 -17.16 -1.33
CA GLN A 447 -4.61 -16.55 -0.39
C GLN A 447 -5.26 -15.49 0.51
N LYS A 448 -6.09 -14.61 -0.05
CA LYS A 448 -6.85 -13.58 0.68
C LYS A 448 -7.80 -14.22 1.71
N ASP A 449 -8.50 -15.28 1.33
CA ASP A 449 -9.37 -16.06 2.22
C ASP A 449 -8.60 -16.69 3.39
N ARG A 450 -7.32 -17.05 3.15
CA ARG A 450 -6.39 -17.50 4.21
C ARG A 450 -5.83 -16.35 5.05
N SER A 451 -5.86 -15.10 4.54
CA SER A 451 -5.05 -13.99 5.09
C SER A 451 -5.83 -12.77 5.58
N ARG A 452 -7.15 -12.60 5.37
CA ARG A 452 -7.88 -11.48 6.02
C ARG A 452 -9.41 -11.58 6.04
N ALA A 453 -9.94 -11.42 7.26
CA ALA A 453 -11.13 -10.65 7.54
C ALA A 453 -10.82 -9.15 7.43
N ALA A 454 -11.15 -8.50 6.31
CA ALA A 454 -11.20 -7.04 6.20
C ALA A 454 -12.34 -6.66 5.25
N GLY A 455 -13.38 -6.01 5.77
CA GLY A 455 -14.66 -5.84 5.08
C GLY A 455 -14.70 -4.59 4.21
N GLN A 456 -15.16 -4.74 2.96
CA GLN A 456 -15.64 -3.64 2.12
C GLN A 456 -16.84 -2.97 2.80
N LEU A 457 -16.83 -1.64 2.82
CA LEU A 457 -17.93 -0.79 3.24
C LEU A 457 -18.73 -0.40 1.98
N ASP A 458 -20.01 -0.76 1.94
CA ASP A 458 -20.95 -0.36 0.88
C ASP A 458 -21.97 0.64 1.43
N THR A 459 -22.01 1.86 0.91
CA THR A 459 -22.88 2.95 1.40
C THR A 459 -24.03 3.23 0.42
N GLY A 460 -25.23 3.49 0.95
CA GLY A 460 -26.38 4.00 0.19
C GLY A 460 -26.38 5.54 0.08
N ASP A 461 -27.45 6.09 -0.47
CA ASP A 461 -27.63 7.54 -0.63
C ASP A 461 -28.08 8.22 0.68
N TRP A 462 -27.83 9.52 0.79
CA TRP A 462 -28.22 10.34 1.94
C TRP A 462 -29.72 10.67 1.92
N VAL A 463 -30.36 10.53 3.08
CA VAL A 463 -31.72 10.99 3.36
C VAL A 463 -31.63 12.20 4.28
N THR A 464 -32.02 13.37 3.78
CA THR A 464 -32.07 14.61 4.56
C THR A 464 -33.29 14.61 5.47
N VAL A 465 -33.08 14.92 6.75
CA VAL A 465 -34.15 15.05 7.76
C VAL A 465 -34.39 16.53 8.06
N HIS A 466 -33.32 17.27 8.34
CA HIS A 466 -33.35 18.72 8.54
C HIS A 466 -32.36 19.40 7.58
N GLU A 467 -32.85 20.40 6.83
CA GLU A 467 -32.03 21.31 6.00
C GLU A 467 -31.27 22.30 6.90
N ASN A 468 -30.37 21.78 7.70
CA ASN A 468 -29.50 22.62 8.52
C ASN A 468 -28.16 22.80 7.81
N GLY A 469 -27.56 23.97 8.02
CA GLY A 469 -26.27 24.35 7.46
C GLY A 469 -25.09 23.51 7.99
N LYS A 470 -23.96 24.18 8.23
CA LYS A 470 -22.67 23.55 8.55
C LYS A 470 -22.73 22.68 9.83
N VAL A 471 -22.17 21.47 9.79
CA VAL A 471 -21.96 20.62 10.98
C VAL A 471 -20.99 21.32 11.94
N ILE A 472 -21.39 21.47 13.22
CA ILE A 472 -20.59 22.12 14.26
C ILE A 472 -20.00 21.07 15.19
N PHE A 473 -18.68 21.04 15.31
CA PHE A 473 -17.99 20.20 16.30
C PHE A 473 -17.79 20.98 17.61
N SER A 474 -18.32 20.47 18.73
CA SER A 474 -18.13 21.07 20.08
C SER A 474 -17.29 20.22 21.03
N GLY A 475 -16.78 19.09 20.55
CA GLY A 475 -16.10 18.08 21.35
C GLY A 475 -14.77 18.49 21.99
N TYR A 476 -14.26 19.69 21.69
CA TYR A 476 -13.09 20.24 22.37
C TYR A 476 -13.39 20.70 23.80
N THR A 477 -14.62 21.12 24.07
CA THR A 477 -15.03 21.68 25.37
C THR A 477 -16.17 20.92 26.01
N GLU A 478 -16.98 20.21 25.21
CA GLU A 478 -18.17 19.50 25.66
C GLU A 478 -18.04 18.01 25.37
N LEU A 479 -18.50 17.15 26.30
CA LEU A 479 -18.68 15.71 26.05
C LEU A 479 -20.13 15.35 25.76
N ASN A 480 -21.06 16.26 26.03
CA ASN A 480 -22.49 16.06 25.85
C ASN A 480 -23.13 17.32 25.24
N THR A 481 -24.11 17.16 24.35
CA THR A 481 -24.91 18.28 23.82
C THR A 481 -26.29 17.79 23.36
N ASP A 482 -27.28 18.67 23.45
CA ASP A 482 -28.52 18.55 22.67
C ASP A 482 -28.26 18.98 21.23
N THR A 483 -28.85 18.27 20.27
CA THR A 483 -28.73 18.47 18.82
C THR A 483 -29.91 17.81 18.08
N GLU A 484 -29.89 17.82 16.75
CA GLU A 484 -30.80 17.11 15.87
C GLU A 484 -30.03 16.33 14.78
N ILE A 485 -30.71 15.40 14.11
CA ILE A 485 -30.17 14.63 12.98
C ILE A 485 -30.33 15.45 11.71
N SER A 486 -29.24 15.89 11.08
CA SER A 486 -29.34 16.57 9.78
C SER A 486 -29.72 15.59 8.67
N ARG A 487 -29.00 14.46 8.59
CA ARG A 487 -29.17 13.46 7.53
C ARG A 487 -28.68 12.09 7.98
N TRP A 488 -29.15 11.05 7.31
CA TRP A 488 -28.69 9.68 7.54
C TRP A 488 -28.59 8.88 6.25
N ARG A 489 -27.85 7.76 6.26
CA ARG A 489 -27.86 6.77 5.18
C ARG A 489 -27.68 5.36 5.71
N LYS A 490 -28.11 4.37 4.92
CA LYS A 490 -27.79 2.96 5.17
C LYS A 490 -26.38 2.65 4.70
N ALA A 491 -25.69 1.77 5.42
CA ALA A 491 -24.44 1.20 4.96
C ALA A 491 -24.36 -0.29 5.32
N ARG A 492 -23.51 -1.04 4.62
CA ARG A 492 -23.21 -2.43 4.93
C ARG A 492 -21.72 -2.60 5.22
N ILE A 493 -21.44 -3.16 6.39
CA ILE A 493 -20.08 -3.59 6.77
C ILE A 493 -20.12 -5.09 6.99
N ARG A 494 -19.33 -5.84 6.23
CA ARG A 494 -19.26 -7.32 6.33
C ARG A 494 -20.65 -7.99 6.21
N GLY A 495 -21.49 -7.47 5.32
CA GLY A 495 -22.86 -7.96 5.09
C GLY A 495 -23.88 -7.61 6.19
N LYS A 496 -23.47 -6.97 7.29
CA LYS A 496 -24.38 -6.44 8.31
C LYS A 496 -24.84 -5.04 7.93
N GLU A 497 -26.14 -4.81 7.99
CA GLU A 497 -26.72 -3.48 7.83
C GLU A 497 -26.38 -2.63 9.07
N ILE A 498 -25.87 -1.43 8.82
CA ILE A 498 -25.59 -0.40 9.80
C ILE A 498 -26.13 0.93 9.27
N TYR A 499 -26.16 1.94 10.12
CA TYR A 499 -26.62 3.28 9.80
C TYR A 499 -25.53 4.29 10.06
N GLN A 500 -25.52 5.33 9.24
CA GLN A 500 -24.61 6.45 9.34
C GLN A 500 -25.42 7.71 9.55
N LEU A 501 -25.20 8.40 10.67
CA LEU A 501 -25.94 9.59 11.09
C LEU A 501 -25.02 10.81 11.07
N VAL A 502 -25.54 11.94 10.59
CA VAL A 502 -24.88 13.25 10.70
C VAL A 502 -25.74 14.13 11.59
N LEU A 503 -25.13 14.68 12.63
CA LEU A 503 -25.77 15.59 13.59
C LEU A 503 -25.45 17.04 13.22
N ALA A 504 -26.36 17.97 13.52
CA ALA A 504 -26.13 19.40 13.29
C ALA A 504 -24.99 19.95 14.17
N LYS A 505 -24.97 19.57 15.46
CA LYS A 505 -23.88 19.83 16.41
C LYS A 505 -23.45 18.51 17.05
N THR A 506 -22.15 18.24 17.17
CA THR A 506 -21.68 16.98 17.78
C THR A 506 -20.48 17.16 18.70
N PRO A 507 -20.47 16.50 19.88
CA PRO A 507 -19.30 16.41 20.75
C PRO A 507 -18.35 15.28 20.34
N PHE A 508 -18.74 14.40 19.42
CA PHE A 508 -17.94 13.24 18.99
C PHE A 508 -16.83 13.69 18.03
N TYR A 509 -15.60 13.43 18.42
CA TYR A 509 -14.43 13.62 17.57
C TYR A 509 -14.42 12.54 16.48
N ALA A 510 -14.32 12.99 15.24
CA ALA A 510 -14.19 12.10 14.10
C ALA A 510 -12.73 11.65 13.93
N GLU A 511 -12.51 10.38 13.59
CA GLU A 511 -11.19 9.82 13.32
C GLU A 511 -10.39 10.74 12.39
N SER A 512 -9.27 11.26 12.88
CA SER A 512 -8.43 12.23 12.18
C SER A 512 -7.10 12.44 12.89
N GLY A 513 -6.03 12.72 12.14
CA GLY A 513 -4.70 13.01 12.70
C GLY A 513 -4.06 11.83 13.44
N GLY A 514 -4.52 10.60 13.19
CA GLY A 514 -4.09 9.40 13.90
C GLY A 514 -4.91 9.08 15.16
N GLN A 515 -5.72 10.00 15.67
CA GLN A 515 -6.67 9.74 16.75
C GLN A 515 -7.91 9.01 16.21
N VAL A 516 -8.28 7.90 16.85
CA VAL A 516 -9.52 7.16 16.52
C VAL A 516 -10.77 7.97 16.84
N GLY A 517 -11.86 7.67 16.12
CA GLY A 517 -13.16 8.28 16.35
C GLY A 517 -13.73 7.94 17.71
N ASP A 518 -14.49 8.87 18.28
CA ASP A 518 -15.17 8.61 19.56
C ASP A 518 -16.30 7.60 19.43
N THR A 519 -16.52 6.89 20.52
CA THR A 519 -17.69 6.06 20.76
C THR A 519 -18.54 6.66 21.88
N GLY A 520 -19.80 6.25 21.98
CA GLY A 520 -20.71 6.79 22.99
C GLY A 520 -22.16 6.42 22.71
N MET A 521 -23.08 7.31 23.07
CA MET A 521 -24.51 7.05 23.02
C MET A 521 -25.29 8.28 22.54
N LEU A 522 -26.30 8.04 21.71
CA LEU A 522 -27.35 8.99 21.35
C LEU A 522 -28.63 8.61 22.09
N THR A 523 -29.34 9.58 22.65
CA THR A 523 -30.67 9.40 23.24
C THR A 523 -31.67 10.24 22.47
N ILE A 524 -32.65 9.60 21.81
CA ILE A 524 -33.66 10.26 20.97
C ILE A 524 -35.04 9.80 21.43
N ALA A 525 -35.89 10.73 21.89
CA ALA A 525 -37.25 10.41 22.38
C ALA A 525 -37.30 9.23 23.40
N GLY A 526 -36.26 9.10 24.24
CA GLY A 526 -36.11 8.00 25.21
C GLY A 526 -35.45 6.72 24.67
N GLU A 527 -35.27 6.61 23.36
CA GLU A 527 -34.52 5.53 22.72
C GLU A 527 -33.01 5.76 22.84
N LYS A 528 -32.27 4.76 23.31
CA LYS A 528 -30.80 4.77 23.37
C LYS A 528 -30.20 4.02 22.17
N ILE A 529 -29.23 4.65 21.52
CA ILE A 529 -28.51 4.12 20.35
C ILE A 529 -27.01 4.27 20.56
N ASN A 530 -26.26 3.16 20.44
CA ASN A 530 -24.81 3.19 20.59
C ASN A 530 -24.16 3.75 19.31
N VAL A 531 -23.21 4.66 19.49
CA VAL A 531 -22.27 5.10 18.46
C VAL A 531 -21.05 4.20 18.53
N LEU A 532 -20.86 3.39 17.50
CA LEU A 532 -19.79 2.39 17.42
C LEU A 532 -18.46 2.99 16.96
N ASP A 533 -18.53 4.02 16.14
CA ASP A 533 -17.37 4.70 15.53
C ASP A 533 -17.83 6.07 15.00
N THR A 534 -16.89 7.00 14.87
CA THR A 534 -17.13 8.34 14.31
C THR A 534 -16.05 8.67 13.27
N LYS A 535 -16.44 8.90 12.02
CA LYS A 535 -15.49 9.18 10.91
C LYS A 535 -15.79 10.47 10.19
N LYS A 536 -14.78 10.99 9.48
CA LYS A 536 -14.90 12.19 8.65
C LYS A 536 -14.95 11.82 7.16
N GLU A 537 -15.93 12.33 6.43
CA GLU A 537 -16.06 12.14 4.97
C GLU A 537 -16.59 13.45 4.34
N ASN A 538 -15.87 14.00 3.35
CA ASN A 538 -16.25 15.27 2.68
C ASN A 538 -16.65 16.39 3.67
N ASP A 539 -15.81 16.60 4.71
CA ASP A 539 -16.04 17.52 5.82
C ASP A 539 -17.27 17.25 6.73
N LEU A 540 -18.02 16.15 6.51
CA LEU A 540 -19.08 15.68 7.42
C LEU A 540 -18.52 14.80 8.55
N ILE A 541 -19.09 14.93 9.74
CA ILE A 541 -18.85 14.04 10.88
C ILE A 541 -19.96 13.00 10.92
N ILE A 542 -19.58 11.74 10.65
CA ILE A 542 -20.48 10.61 10.48
C ILE A 542 -20.37 9.68 11.69
N HIS A 543 -21.51 9.43 12.34
CA HIS A 543 -21.65 8.54 13.49
C HIS A 543 -22.19 7.20 13.01
N TYR A 544 -21.49 6.11 13.31
CA TYR A 544 -21.86 4.75 12.90
C TYR A 544 -22.71 4.11 13.99
N THR A 545 -23.92 3.67 13.65
CA THR A 545 -24.86 3.04 14.58
C THR A 545 -25.42 1.74 14.02
N GLU A 546 -25.87 0.84 14.90
CA GLU A 546 -26.47 -0.45 14.49
C GLU A 546 -27.93 -0.31 14.02
N LYS A 547 -28.59 0.78 14.42
CA LYS A 547 -29.99 1.06 14.11
C LYS A 547 -30.23 2.54 13.85
N LEU A 548 -31.28 2.80 13.07
CA LEU A 548 -31.86 4.12 12.87
C LEU A 548 -32.89 4.39 13.99
N PRO A 549 -32.93 5.60 14.58
CA PRO A 549 -33.97 5.94 15.54
C PRO A 549 -35.36 5.89 14.92
N ALA A 550 -36.35 5.52 15.73
CA ALA A 550 -37.75 5.46 15.30
C ALA A 550 -38.31 6.85 14.95
N ASP A 551 -37.98 7.86 15.76
CA ASP A 551 -38.30 9.27 15.50
C ASP A 551 -37.02 10.03 15.10
N GLN A 552 -36.88 10.33 13.81
CA GLN A 552 -35.70 11.01 13.28
C GLN A 552 -35.77 12.53 13.45
N GLN A 553 -36.96 13.08 13.70
CA GLN A 553 -37.18 14.53 13.84
C GLN A 553 -37.08 15.01 15.30
N ALA A 554 -37.09 14.09 16.26
CA ALA A 554 -36.93 14.41 17.66
C ALA A 554 -35.53 14.96 18.00
N THR A 555 -35.46 15.76 19.07
CA THR A 555 -34.19 16.20 19.65
C THR A 555 -33.36 15.01 20.12
N VAL A 556 -32.06 15.09 19.85
CA VAL A 556 -31.04 14.10 20.18
C VAL A 556 -30.16 14.64 21.29
N PHE A 557 -30.06 13.89 22.39
CA PHE A 557 -29.01 14.09 23.38
C PHE A 557 -27.81 13.20 23.06
N ALA A 558 -26.71 13.81 22.62
CA ALA A 558 -25.49 13.13 22.20
C ALA A 558 -24.46 13.13 23.34
N SER A 559 -23.91 11.96 23.70
CA SER A 559 -23.02 11.78 24.85
C SER A 559 -21.83 10.88 24.51
N VAL A 560 -20.61 11.40 24.66
CA VAL A 560 -19.35 10.69 24.40
C VAL A 560 -18.95 9.81 25.59
N ASP A 561 -18.34 8.66 25.31
CA ASP A 561 -17.68 7.83 26.32
C ASP A 561 -16.47 8.58 26.91
N ARG A 562 -16.68 9.13 28.11
CA ARG A 562 -15.72 9.98 28.80
C ARG A 562 -14.39 9.28 29.08
N GLU A 563 -14.43 8.04 29.56
CA GLU A 563 -13.23 7.31 29.96
C GLU A 563 -12.33 7.04 28.74
N LYS A 564 -12.94 6.56 27.64
CA LYS A 564 -12.20 6.34 26.40
C LYS A 564 -11.63 7.64 25.82
N ARG A 565 -12.38 8.74 25.90
CA ARG A 565 -11.92 10.05 25.45
C ARG A 565 -10.70 10.52 26.24
N GLU A 566 -10.77 10.46 27.56
CA GLU A 566 -9.68 10.89 28.45
C GLU A 566 -8.42 10.04 28.21
N ASN A 567 -8.56 8.71 28.14
CA ASN A 567 -7.44 7.81 27.84
C ASN A 567 -6.86 8.03 26.44
N THR A 568 -7.69 8.35 25.45
CA THR A 568 -7.21 8.70 24.09
C THR A 568 -6.44 10.02 24.11
N ALA A 569 -6.90 11.03 24.85
CA ALA A 569 -6.21 12.31 24.99
C ALA A 569 -4.86 12.19 25.71
N VAL A 570 -4.74 11.28 26.68
CA VAL A 570 -3.48 10.91 27.35
C VAL A 570 -2.49 10.38 26.32
N HIS A 571 -2.87 9.38 25.54
CA HIS A 571 -2.02 8.81 24.49
C HIS A 571 -1.70 9.82 23.37
N HIS A 572 -2.62 10.72 23.02
CA HIS A 572 -2.37 11.75 22.02
C HIS A 572 -1.29 12.72 22.48
N THR A 573 -1.43 13.23 23.71
CA THR A 573 -0.44 14.16 24.28
C THR A 573 0.92 13.47 24.44
N ALA A 574 0.95 12.19 24.83
CA ALA A 574 2.18 11.41 24.88
C ALA A 574 2.85 11.25 23.51
N THR A 575 2.06 11.16 22.42
CA THR A 575 2.57 11.09 21.05
C THR A 575 3.37 12.34 20.67
N HIS A 576 2.91 13.53 21.06
CA HIS A 576 3.65 14.78 20.82
C HIS A 576 4.98 14.84 21.58
N LEU A 577 4.99 14.42 22.85
CA LEU A 577 6.22 14.37 23.64
C LEU A 577 7.22 13.35 23.08
N LEU A 578 6.71 12.19 22.64
CA LEU A 578 7.50 11.16 21.96
C LEU A 578 8.11 11.68 20.66
N HIS A 579 7.33 12.38 19.84
CA HIS A 579 7.81 12.94 18.58
C HIS A 579 8.94 13.94 18.79
N ALA A 580 8.79 14.86 19.76
CA ALA A 580 9.84 15.80 20.15
C ALA A 580 11.10 15.08 20.69
N ALA A 581 10.93 14.03 21.51
CA ALA A 581 12.04 13.24 22.04
C ALA A 581 12.82 12.54 20.92
N LEU A 582 12.12 11.91 19.98
CA LEU A 582 12.71 11.25 18.82
C LEU A 582 13.53 12.23 17.98
N ARG A 583 13.02 13.44 17.73
CA ARG A 583 13.74 14.47 16.97
C ARG A 583 15.00 14.96 17.68
N ARG A 584 14.99 15.03 19.02
CA ARG A 584 16.17 15.44 19.80
C ARG A 584 17.25 14.37 19.85
N VAL A 585 16.87 13.09 19.98
CA VAL A 585 17.83 11.98 20.07
C VAL A 585 18.35 11.58 18.70
N LEU A 586 17.44 11.35 17.76
CA LEU A 586 17.76 10.75 16.47
C LEU A 586 18.03 11.81 15.39
N GLY A 587 17.58 13.05 15.58
CA GLY A 587 17.79 14.16 14.66
C GLY A 587 16.51 14.72 14.00
N THR A 588 16.63 15.91 13.42
CA THR A 588 15.50 16.68 12.85
C THR A 588 14.90 16.10 11.56
N HIS A 589 15.52 15.08 10.97
CA HIS A 589 14.93 14.32 9.86
C HIS A 589 13.80 13.39 10.30
N VAL A 590 13.61 13.17 11.60
CA VAL A 590 12.50 12.37 12.10
C VAL A 590 11.19 13.12 11.88
N THR A 591 10.32 12.55 11.05
CA THR A 591 9.00 13.08 10.74
C THR A 591 7.97 11.96 10.88
N GLN A 592 6.77 12.29 11.34
CA GLN A 592 5.66 11.36 11.38
C GLN A 592 5.32 10.84 9.97
N LYS A 593 5.22 9.52 9.82
CA LYS A 593 4.78 8.81 8.61
C LYS A 593 3.48 8.03 8.83
N GLY A 594 3.07 7.87 10.08
CA GLY A 594 1.80 7.26 10.47
C GLY A 594 1.60 7.38 11.97
N SER A 595 0.33 7.46 12.39
CA SER A 595 -0.01 7.50 13.81
C SER A 595 -1.30 6.73 14.04
N LEU A 596 -1.41 6.05 15.16
CA LEU A 596 -2.65 5.52 15.71
C LEU A 596 -2.65 5.80 17.21
N VAL A 597 -3.69 6.48 17.67
CA VAL A 597 -3.90 6.87 19.06
C VAL A 597 -5.30 6.44 19.44
N ASN A 598 -5.41 5.55 20.43
CA ASN A 598 -6.68 5.13 21.01
C ASN A 598 -6.57 5.08 22.54
N ALA A 599 -7.64 4.62 23.20
CA ALA A 599 -7.70 4.55 24.65
C ALA A 599 -6.69 3.56 25.25
N ASP A 600 -6.27 2.53 24.50
CA ASP A 600 -5.46 1.43 25.02
C ASP A 600 -3.96 1.65 24.81
N HIS A 601 -3.55 2.28 23.71
CA HIS A 601 -2.16 2.50 23.35
C HIS A 601 -1.99 3.59 22.27
N LEU A 602 -0.72 3.95 22.03
CA LEU A 602 -0.31 4.70 20.86
C LEU A 602 0.70 3.91 20.01
N ARG A 603 0.68 4.22 18.71
CA ARG A 603 1.60 3.70 17.70
C ARG A 603 2.07 4.86 16.85
N PHE A 604 3.38 5.08 16.81
CA PHE A 604 4.00 6.18 16.10
C PHE A 604 4.99 5.66 15.07
N ASP A 605 4.69 5.91 13.80
CA ASP A 605 5.53 5.54 12.67
C ASP A 605 6.31 6.78 12.21
N PHE A 606 7.62 6.66 12.07
CA PHE A 606 8.49 7.81 11.82
C PHE A 606 9.62 7.50 10.84
N SER A 607 10.07 8.52 10.12
CA SER A 607 11.21 8.41 9.20
C SER A 607 12.52 8.29 9.98
N HIS A 608 13.17 7.14 9.87
CA HIS A 608 14.50 6.93 10.43
C HIS A 608 15.24 5.81 9.71
N PHE A 609 16.56 5.95 9.59
CA PHE A 609 17.38 5.22 8.62
C PHE A 609 17.87 3.87 9.13
N SER A 610 17.79 3.65 10.44
CA SER A 610 18.30 2.46 11.10
C SER A 610 17.42 2.11 12.28
N LYS A 611 17.61 0.91 12.82
CA LYS A 611 17.07 0.56 14.12
C LYS A 611 17.71 1.46 15.19
N PRO A 612 16.93 2.21 15.99
CA PRO A 612 17.47 2.91 17.15
C PRO A 612 18.13 1.92 18.10
N GLY A 613 19.29 2.28 18.64
CA GLY A 613 19.98 1.51 19.68
C GLY A 613 19.17 1.47 20.98
N GLU A 614 19.41 0.47 21.83
CA GLU A 614 18.72 0.34 23.12
C GLU A 614 18.87 1.60 23.98
N LYS A 615 20.09 2.16 24.04
CA LYS A 615 20.35 3.41 24.75
C LYS A 615 19.59 4.62 24.18
N GLU A 616 19.42 4.70 22.86
CA GLU A 616 18.64 5.78 22.25
C GLU A 616 17.16 5.66 22.64
N LEU A 617 16.61 4.43 22.66
CA LEU A 617 15.24 4.19 23.11
C LEU A 617 15.04 4.53 24.60
N GLU A 618 16.02 4.17 25.44
CA GLU A 618 16.03 4.55 26.86
C GLU A 618 16.08 6.06 27.05
N ASP A 619 16.92 6.76 26.28
CA ASP A 619 17.04 8.22 26.33
C ASP A 619 15.74 8.91 25.88
N ILE A 620 15.08 8.39 24.83
CA ILE A 620 13.77 8.85 24.35
C ILE A 620 12.72 8.69 25.46
N GLU A 621 12.57 7.48 26.03
CA GLU A 621 11.60 7.21 27.09
C GLU A 621 11.86 8.08 28.33
N ARG A 622 13.13 8.28 28.69
CA ARG A 622 13.53 9.14 29.81
C ARG A 622 13.10 10.59 29.58
N MET A 623 13.37 11.16 28.41
CA MET A 623 13.01 12.54 28.07
C MET A 623 11.51 12.79 28.10
N VAL A 624 10.71 11.86 27.57
CA VAL A 624 9.25 11.96 27.65
C VAL A 624 8.80 12.00 29.10
N ASN A 625 9.28 11.08 29.92
CA ASN A 625 8.91 11.01 31.34
C ASN A 625 9.43 12.20 32.17
N GLU A 626 10.57 12.81 31.80
CA GLU A 626 11.02 14.08 32.40
C GLU A 626 10.00 15.19 32.16
N LYS A 627 9.53 15.35 30.91
CA LYS A 627 8.52 16.36 30.55
C LYS A 627 7.16 16.09 31.18
N ILE A 628 6.81 14.83 31.41
CA ILE A 628 5.60 14.46 32.17
C ILE A 628 5.72 14.94 33.63
N ARG A 629 6.85 14.67 34.30
CA ARG A 629 7.07 15.06 35.70
C ARG A 629 7.14 16.57 35.92
N GLU A 630 7.53 17.34 34.91
CA GLU A 630 7.50 18.81 34.95
C GLU A 630 6.06 19.36 35.04
N ASN A 631 5.04 18.55 34.75
CA ASN A 631 3.61 18.91 34.81
C ASN A 631 3.27 20.22 34.08
N ILE A 632 3.68 20.28 32.81
CA ILE A 632 3.64 21.45 31.96
C ILE A 632 2.22 21.67 31.45
N PRO A 633 1.63 22.87 31.59
CA PRO A 633 0.32 23.17 31.02
C PRO A 633 0.31 23.01 29.49
N VAL A 634 -0.71 22.33 28.95
CA VAL A 634 -0.93 22.20 27.52
C VAL A 634 -1.71 23.41 27.02
N ILE A 635 -1.05 24.25 26.21
CA ILE A 635 -1.65 25.49 25.70
C ILE A 635 -2.13 25.28 24.27
N ILE A 636 -3.41 25.54 24.04
CA ILE A 636 -4.06 25.41 22.74
C ILE A 636 -4.50 26.80 22.26
N ARG A 637 -4.17 27.14 21.02
CA ARG A 637 -4.58 28.41 20.39
C ARG A 637 -5.00 28.20 18.94
N GLU A 638 -6.03 28.91 18.50
CA GLU A 638 -6.37 29.04 17.09
C GLU A 638 -5.74 30.33 16.55
N MET A 639 -5.04 30.24 15.43
CA MET A 639 -4.38 31.38 14.81
C MET A 639 -4.20 31.17 13.29
N PRO A 640 -3.87 32.23 12.53
CA PRO A 640 -3.53 32.10 11.12
C PRO A 640 -2.34 31.16 10.92
N ARG A 641 -2.39 30.33 9.87
CA ARG A 641 -1.36 29.34 9.57
C ARG A 641 0.05 29.93 9.50
N GLU A 642 0.21 31.08 8.87
CA GLU A 642 1.51 31.73 8.74
C GLU A 642 2.10 32.16 10.09
N GLU A 643 1.26 32.63 11.01
CA GLU A 643 1.69 33.02 12.36
C GLU A 643 2.09 31.80 13.18
N ALA A 644 1.34 30.70 13.06
CA ALA A 644 1.67 29.44 13.72
C ALA A 644 3.03 28.88 13.26
N LEU A 645 3.30 28.90 11.96
CA LEU A 645 4.61 28.47 11.44
C LEU A 645 5.73 29.38 11.93
N LYS A 646 5.50 30.70 12.01
CA LYS A 646 6.47 31.66 12.57
C LYS A 646 6.72 31.45 14.07
N SER A 647 5.76 30.91 14.82
CA SER A 647 5.96 30.57 16.23
C SER A 647 6.75 29.27 16.44
N GLY A 648 7.26 28.65 15.37
CA GLY A 648 7.98 27.39 15.42
C GLY A 648 7.07 26.16 15.48
N ALA A 649 5.76 26.32 15.25
CA ALA A 649 4.85 25.18 15.22
C ALA A 649 5.18 24.29 14.03
N MET A 650 5.37 23.01 14.31
CA MET A 650 5.59 22.00 13.28
C MET A 650 4.24 21.60 12.67
N ALA A 651 4.15 21.71 11.35
CA ALA A 651 3.08 21.09 10.59
C ALA A 651 3.37 19.59 10.43
N LEU A 652 2.38 18.74 10.71
CA LEU A 652 2.50 17.31 10.44
C LEU A 652 2.48 17.08 8.94
N PHE A 653 3.32 16.14 8.54
CA PHE A 653 3.60 15.88 7.15
C PHE A 653 2.42 15.16 6.44
N GLY A 654 2.02 15.68 5.27
CA GLY A 654 0.93 15.14 4.46
C GLY A 654 -0.49 15.47 4.96
N GLU A 655 -0.64 16.40 5.92
CA GLU A 655 -1.94 16.90 6.38
C GLU A 655 -2.29 18.23 5.69
N LYS A 656 -3.58 18.39 5.34
CA LYS A 656 -4.10 19.66 4.80
C LYS A 656 -4.59 20.54 5.94
N TYR A 657 -4.00 21.72 6.06
CA TYR A 657 -4.39 22.73 7.04
C TYR A 657 -5.19 23.84 6.36
N GLY A 658 -6.26 24.31 7.02
CA GLY A 658 -6.98 25.51 6.60
C GLY A 658 -6.18 26.80 6.89
N ASP A 659 -6.76 27.95 6.54
CA ASP A 659 -6.14 29.27 6.78
C ASP A 659 -5.99 29.57 8.27
N THR A 660 -6.94 29.11 9.09
CA THR A 660 -6.86 29.09 10.54
C THR A 660 -6.50 27.68 11.01
N VAL A 661 -5.49 27.58 11.88
CA VAL A 661 -4.98 26.31 12.42
C VAL A 661 -5.00 26.30 13.94
N ARG A 662 -5.12 25.11 14.50
CA ARG A 662 -5.05 24.87 15.94
C ARG A 662 -3.62 24.45 16.30
N VAL A 663 -2.98 25.23 17.16
CA VAL A 663 -1.61 25.02 17.64
C VAL A 663 -1.67 24.48 19.06
N VAL A 664 -1.02 23.34 19.27
CA VAL A 664 -0.87 22.69 20.58
C VAL A 664 0.58 22.86 21.02
N THR A 665 0.78 23.47 22.19
CA THR A 665 2.10 23.70 22.79
C THR A 665 2.22 22.92 24.09
N ILE A 666 3.18 22.01 24.13
CA ILE A 666 3.58 21.25 25.31
C ILE A 666 5.06 21.58 25.53
N ASP A 667 5.29 22.63 26.31
CA ASP A 667 6.58 23.34 26.43
C ASP A 667 7.03 24.02 25.12
N PRO A 668 7.07 25.38 25.06
CA PRO A 668 7.51 26.12 23.89
C PRO A 668 8.93 25.80 23.40
N ALA A 669 9.80 25.29 24.27
CA ALA A 669 11.16 24.90 23.90
C ALA A 669 11.25 23.43 23.44
N TYR A 670 10.16 22.66 23.55
CA TYR A 670 10.15 21.21 23.36
C TYR A 670 9.19 20.74 22.27
N SER A 671 7.89 21.05 22.39
CA SER A 671 6.86 20.57 21.47
C SER A 671 5.83 21.67 21.16
N ILE A 672 5.79 22.09 19.90
CA ILE A 672 4.78 22.99 19.34
C ILE A 672 4.35 22.39 18.00
N GLU A 673 3.08 22.00 17.88
CA GLU A 673 2.59 21.28 16.70
C GLU A 673 1.20 21.75 16.28
N LEU A 674 0.93 21.70 14.96
CA LEU A 674 -0.42 21.91 14.42
C LEU A 674 -1.24 20.63 14.61
N CYS A 675 -2.18 20.63 15.55
CA CYS A 675 -2.97 19.45 15.90
C CYS A 675 -4.44 19.77 16.17
N GLY A 676 -5.31 19.05 15.48
CA GLY A 676 -6.76 19.09 15.67
C GLY A 676 -7.28 18.10 16.71
N GLY A 677 -6.42 17.33 17.36
CA GLY A 677 -6.81 16.30 18.31
C GLY A 677 -7.24 16.80 19.69
N THR A 678 -7.73 15.86 20.50
CA THR A 678 -8.03 16.10 21.92
C THR A 678 -6.78 15.86 22.78
N HIS A 679 -6.55 16.74 23.76
CA HIS A 679 -5.37 16.70 24.63
C HIS A 679 -5.77 16.82 26.09
N VAL A 680 -4.87 16.36 26.98
CA VAL A 680 -4.98 16.61 28.42
C VAL A 680 -4.70 18.07 28.76
N ALA A 681 -4.97 18.47 29.99
CA ALA A 681 -4.75 19.86 30.43
C ALA A 681 -3.29 20.13 30.80
N ALA A 682 -2.57 19.15 31.35
CA ALA A 682 -1.17 19.26 31.69
C ALA A 682 -0.41 17.94 31.42
N SER A 683 0.90 18.02 31.17
CA SER A 683 1.71 16.83 30.89
C SER A 683 1.76 15.83 32.05
N GLY A 684 1.50 16.26 33.29
CA GLY A 684 1.44 15.38 34.45
C GLY A 684 0.24 14.43 34.45
N ASP A 685 -0.83 14.76 33.72
CA ASP A 685 -2.02 13.92 33.55
C ASP A 685 -1.69 12.60 32.82
N LEU A 686 -0.53 12.51 32.16
CA LEU A 686 -0.07 11.30 31.49
C LEU A 686 0.44 10.23 32.47
N GLY A 687 0.74 10.59 33.73
CA GLY A 687 1.29 9.67 34.73
C GLY A 687 2.69 9.16 34.37
N TYR A 688 2.77 8.05 33.63
CA TYR A 688 4.02 7.45 33.15
C TYR A 688 3.88 7.04 31.68
N PHE A 689 4.97 7.15 30.93
CA PHE A 689 5.05 6.72 29.53
C PHE A 689 6.02 5.55 29.39
N LYS A 690 5.62 4.50 28.65
CA LYS A 690 6.43 3.30 28.44
C LYS A 690 6.42 2.86 26.98
N ILE A 691 7.62 2.70 26.41
CA ILE A 691 7.81 2.06 25.11
C ILE A 691 7.67 0.54 25.29
N LYS A 692 6.78 -0.07 24.51
CA LYS A 692 6.55 -1.52 24.49
C LYS A 692 7.44 -2.21 23.48
N SER A 693 7.56 -1.63 22.28
CA SER A 693 8.28 -2.26 21.18
C SER A 693 8.77 -1.24 20.16
N GLU A 694 9.79 -1.65 19.41
CA GLU A 694 10.34 -0.93 18.26
C GLU A 694 10.49 -1.92 17.10
N SER A 695 10.02 -1.55 15.90
CA SER A 695 10.07 -2.41 14.72
C SER A 695 10.21 -1.66 13.40
N ALA A 696 10.66 -2.36 12.35
CA ALA A 696 10.68 -1.85 10.98
C ALA A 696 9.31 -2.06 10.32
N VAL A 697 8.74 -1.01 9.73
CA VAL A 697 7.47 -1.10 8.98
C VAL A 697 7.73 -1.18 7.47
N ALA A 698 8.66 -0.34 7.00
CA ALA A 698 9.07 -0.25 5.61
C ALA A 698 10.51 0.28 5.53
N ALA A 699 11.07 0.28 4.33
CA ALA A 699 12.31 1.00 4.01
C ALA A 699 12.29 2.43 4.56
N GLY A 700 13.29 2.80 5.36
CA GLY A 700 13.39 4.11 6.02
C GLY A 700 12.30 4.49 7.03
N VAL A 701 11.43 3.55 7.46
CA VAL A 701 10.35 3.82 8.44
C VAL A 701 10.38 2.84 9.61
N ARG A 702 10.42 3.41 10.82
CA ARG A 702 10.40 2.71 12.10
C ARG A 702 9.07 2.96 12.81
N ARG A 703 8.67 2.03 13.67
CA ARG A 703 7.47 2.12 14.50
C ARG A 703 7.83 1.94 15.96
N ILE A 704 7.30 2.83 16.79
CA ILE A 704 7.25 2.68 18.23
C ILE A 704 5.80 2.40 18.63
N GLU A 705 5.60 1.35 19.41
CA GLU A 705 4.35 1.15 20.15
C GLU A 705 4.61 1.46 21.62
N ALA A 706 3.73 2.27 22.21
CA ALA A 706 3.90 2.73 23.58
C ALA A 706 2.54 2.92 24.27
N VAL A 707 2.59 3.07 25.59
CA VAL A 707 1.41 3.28 26.45
C VAL A 707 1.70 4.40 27.43
N ALA A 708 0.64 5.09 27.85
CA ALA A 708 0.70 6.13 28.88
C ALA A 708 -0.44 5.98 29.89
N GLY A 709 -0.32 6.64 31.05
CA GLY A 709 -1.34 6.62 32.11
C GLY A 709 -1.60 5.22 32.66
N LEU A 710 -2.87 4.91 32.90
CA LEU A 710 -3.31 3.62 33.42
C LEU A 710 -2.85 2.43 32.56
N ALA A 711 -2.78 2.60 31.23
CA ALA A 711 -2.30 1.56 30.33
C ALA A 711 -0.81 1.23 30.56
N ALA A 712 0.02 2.24 30.89
CA ALA A 712 1.42 2.03 31.24
C ALA A 712 1.57 1.34 32.60
N GLU A 713 0.77 1.73 33.60
CA GLU A 713 0.74 1.08 34.91
C GLU A 713 0.39 -0.41 34.80
N ASN A 714 -0.67 -0.73 34.04
CA ASN A 714 -1.10 -2.10 33.81
C ASN A 714 -0.02 -2.93 33.07
N TYR A 715 0.62 -2.34 32.07
CA TYR A 715 1.71 -3.00 31.33
C TYR A 715 2.90 -3.32 32.24
N ILE A 716 3.38 -2.34 33.02
CA ILE A 716 4.50 -2.53 33.96
C ILE A 716 4.15 -3.58 35.02
N SER A 717 2.93 -3.54 35.57
CA SER A 717 2.46 -4.52 36.55
C SER A 717 2.46 -5.94 36.00
N THR A 718 2.03 -6.11 34.75
CA THR A 718 2.05 -7.43 34.07
C THR A 718 3.48 -7.92 33.84
N GLU A 719 4.40 -7.07 33.36
CA GLU A 719 5.80 -7.44 33.17
C GLU A 719 6.50 -7.82 34.49
N LEU A 720 6.24 -7.08 35.58
CA LEU A 720 6.76 -7.41 36.91
C LEU A 720 6.19 -8.71 37.47
N SER A 721 4.92 -9.01 37.19
CA SER A 721 4.29 -10.28 37.56
C SER A 721 4.95 -11.46 36.85
N VAL A 722 5.17 -11.35 35.53
CA VAL A 722 5.90 -12.37 34.74
C VAL A 722 7.31 -12.57 35.28
N LEU A 723 8.05 -11.49 35.54
CA LEU A 723 9.39 -11.55 36.11
C LEU A 723 9.40 -12.25 37.48
N SER A 724 8.40 -11.98 38.31
CA SER A 724 8.24 -12.60 39.62
C SER A 724 7.95 -14.09 39.50
N SER A 725 7.07 -14.50 38.57
CA SER A 725 6.79 -15.92 38.28
C SER A 725 8.03 -16.67 37.79
N VAL A 726 8.83 -16.06 36.91
CA VAL A 726 10.10 -16.67 36.44
C VAL A 726 11.09 -16.82 37.59
N ARG A 727 11.20 -15.78 38.43
CA ARG A 727 12.07 -15.82 39.61
C ARG A 727 11.63 -16.90 40.60
N GLU A 728 10.33 -17.07 40.82
CA GLU A 728 9.77 -18.13 41.67
C GLU A 728 10.06 -19.53 41.13
N GLN A 729 9.86 -19.77 39.82
CA GLN A 729 10.17 -21.04 39.17
C GLN A 729 11.64 -21.44 39.31
N LEU A 730 12.54 -20.46 39.32
CA LEU A 730 13.98 -20.67 39.53
C LEU A 730 14.39 -20.64 41.02
N LYS A 731 13.42 -20.69 41.94
CA LYS A 731 13.62 -20.70 43.40
C LYS A 731 14.31 -19.44 43.94
N ASN A 732 13.92 -18.28 43.41
CA ASN A 732 14.32 -16.95 43.86
C ASN A 732 15.85 -16.73 43.91
N PRO A 733 16.58 -16.92 42.80
CA PRO A 733 18.01 -16.66 42.77
C PRO A 733 18.31 -15.17 42.93
N LYS A 734 19.43 -14.84 43.58
CA LYS A 734 19.93 -13.46 43.67
C LYS A 734 20.26 -12.88 42.29
N ASP A 735 20.82 -13.71 41.42
CA ASP A 735 21.14 -13.38 40.03
C ASP A 735 20.29 -14.26 39.11
N LEU A 736 19.19 -13.69 38.61
CA LEU A 736 18.24 -14.39 37.76
C LEU A 736 18.84 -14.74 36.40
N ILE A 737 19.65 -13.84 35.84
CA ILE A 737 20.27 -14.05 34.53
C ILE A 737 21.27 -15.19 34.59
N LYS A 738 22.13 -15.20 35.62
CA LYS A 738 23.06 -16.30 35.83
C LYS A 738 22.35 -17.62 36.07
N ALA A 739 21.27 -17.65 36.85
CA ALA A 739 20.51 -18.88 37.08
C ALA A 739 19.92 -19.44 35.76
N ILE A 740 19.46 -18.58 34.85
CA ILE A 740 18.99 -18.99 33.52
C ILE A 740 20.16 -19.49 32.66
N GLN A 741 21.31 -18.81 32.68
CA GLN A 741 22.51 -19.25 31.95
C GLN A 741 23.02 -20.60 32.44
N ASP A 742 23.07 -20.81 33.76
CA ASP A 742 23.46 -22.06 34.40
C ASP A 742 22.48 -23.17 34.01
N LEU A 743 21.15 -22.91 34.07
CA LEU A 743 20.13 -23.88 33.64
C LEU A 743 20.28 -24.28 32.17
N ASN A 744 20.54 -23.32 31.27
CA ASN A 744 20.76 -23.59 29.85
C ASN A 744 22.05 -24.39 29.61
N SER A 745 23.12 -24.05 30.33
CA SER A 745 24.39 -24.77 30.29
C SER A 745 24.25 -26.21 30.81
N ASP A 746 23.55 -26.39 31.92
CA ASP A 746 23.26 -27.70 32.50
C ASP A 746 22.39 -28.54 31.57
N SER A 747 21.36 -27.95 30.95
CA SER A 747 20.53 -28.63 29.95
C SER A 747 21.35 -29.11 28.75
N ALA A 748 22.22 -28.26 28.21
CA ALA A 748 23.13 -28.64 27.13
C ALA A 748 24.14 -29.72 27.55
N GLY A 749 24.65 -29.64 28.78
CA GLY A 749 25.56 -30.63 29.37
C GLY A 749 24.90 -31.99 29.57
N MET A 750 23.66 -32.00 30.08
CA MET A 750 22.86 -33.22 30.26
C MET A 750 22.56 -33.88 28.91
N ARG A 751 22.19 -33.11 27.87
CA ARG A 751 21.98 -33.65 26.52
C ARG A 751 23.23 -34.35 25.97
N LYS A 752 24.41 -33.72 26.09
CA LYS A 752 25.68 -34.35 25.69
C LYS A 752 26.01 -35.62 26.47
N ARG A 753 25.70 -35.65 27.78
CA ARG A 753 25.90 -36.85 28.62
C ARG A 753 24.97 -37.98 28.21
N ILE A 754 23.70 -37.68 27.91
CA ILE A 754 22.72 -38.64 27.40
C ILE A 754 23.23 -39.24 26.08
N GLU A 755 23.61 -38.41 25.10
CA GLU A 755 24.16 -38.88 23.82
C GLU A 755 25.39 -39.78 24.02
N SER A 756 26.31 -39.41 24.93
CA SER A 756 27.48 -40.22 25.24
C SER A 756 27.11 -41.57 25.89
N MET A 757 26.10 -41.60 26.75
CA MET A 757 25.63 -42.84 27.38
C MET A 757 24.94 -43.74 26.35
N GLU A 758 24.08 -43.19 25.49
CA GLU A 758 23.43 -43.93 24.40
C GLU A 758 24.46 -44.53 23.43
N MET A 759 25.52 -43.80 23.08
CA MET A 759 26.60 -44.33 22.24
C MET A 759 27.36 -45.50 22.90
N LYS A 760 27.66 -45.40 24.21
CA LYS A 760 28.30 -46.50 24.95
C LYS A 760 27.39 -47.73 25.02
N GLN A 761 26.11 -47.52 25.29
CA GLN A 761 25.12 -48.59 25.35
C GLN A 761 24.91 -49.27 24.00
N ALA A 762 24.88 -48.49 22.90
CA ALA A 762 24.85 -49.03 21.55
C ALA A 762 26.10 -49.87 21.22
N GLY A 763 27.29 -49.45 21.68
CA GLY A 763 28.51 -50.23 21.56
C GLY A 763 28.46 -51.57 22.29
N HIS A 764 27.98 -51.59 23.55
CA HIS A 764 27.80 -52.83 24.31
C HIS A 764 26.78 -53.76 23.64
N LEU A 765 25.64 -53.21 23.20
CA LEU A 765 24.60 -53.95 22.51
C LEU A 765 25.10 -54.53 21.17
N LYS A 766 25.95 -53.80 20.44
CA LYS A 766 26.60 -54.32 19.23
C LYS A 766 27.39 -55.58 19.53
N THR A 767 28.24 -55.54 20.55
CA THR A 767 29.05 -56.68 20.97
C THR A 767 28.16 -57.87 21.34
N GLU A 768 27.11 -57.64 22.15
CA GLU A 768 26.16 -58.69 22.55
C GLU A 768 25.46 -59.34 21.34
N LEU A 769 24.94 -58.53 20.41
CA LEU A 769 24.25 -59.00 19.21
C LEU A 769 25.17 -59.79 18.26
N LEU A 770 26.48 -59.50 18.25
CA LEU A 770 27.47 -60.26 17.47
C LEU A 770 27.77 -61.65 18.07
N TYR A 771 27.58 -61.85 19.38
CA TYR A 771 27.84 -63.12 20.06
C TYR A 771 26.63 -64.07 20.13
N GLU A 772 25.41 -63.58 19.91
CA GLU A 772 24.18 -64.38 19.95
C GLU A 772 23.41 -64.52 18.60
N PRO A 773 24.07 -64.68 17.43
CA PRO A 773 23.35 -64.94 16.20
C PRO A 773 22.72 -66.35 16.19
N VAL A 774 21.47 -66.45 15.71
CA VAL A 774 20.82 -67.74 15.47
C VAL A 774 21.06 -68.17 14.02
N SER A 775 21.82 -69.25 13.83
CA SER A 775 22.03 -69.84 12.49
C SER A 775 20.80 -70.63 12.04
N ILE A 776 20.23 -70.26 10.88
CA ILE A 776 19.10 -70.94 10.24
C ILE A 776 19.52 -71.33 8.82
N GLY A 777 19.89 -72.59 8.63
CA GLY A 777 20.46 -73.07 7.37
C GLY A 777 21.77 -72.35 7.01
N GLN A 778 21.78 -71.66 5.87
CA GLN A 778 22.93 -70.88 5.40
C GLN A 778 22.90 -69.40 5.80
N TYR A 779 21.84 -68.97 6.49
CA TYR A 779 21.60 -67.59 6.91
C TYR A 779 21.74 -67.41 8.41
N VAL A 780 21.90 -66.16 8.83
CA VAL A 780 22.00 -65.77 10.23
C VAL A 780 20.84 -64.85 10.57
N PHE A 781 20.20 -65.07 11.73
CA PHE A 781 19.16 -64.20 12.25
C PHE A 781 19.58 -63.54 13.56
N ILE A 782 19.33 -62.23 13.67
CA ILE A 782 19.41 -61.50 14.93
C ILE A 782 18.09 -60.76 15.12
N GLY A 783 17.40 -61.04 16.22
CA GLY A 783 16.14 -60.38 16.57
C GLY A 783 16.11 -60.04 18.04
N LYS A 784 15.99 -58.75 18.39
CA LYS A 784 16.00 -58.31 19.80
C LYS A 784 15.17 -57.04 20.00
N ILE A 785 14.47 -56.99 21.12
CA ILE A 785 13.92 -55.74 21.65
C ILE A 785 15.02 -55.10 22.49
N CYS A 786 15.47 -53.93 22.07
CA CYS A 786 16.57 -53.19 22.66
C CYS A 786 16.00 -52.13 23.61
N GLU A 787 16.63 -52.01 24.78
CA GLU A 787 16.28 -51.02 25.80
C GLU A 787 17.38 -49.96 25.94
N GLY A 788 16.99 -48.73 26.31
CA GLY A 788 17.92 -47.64 26.63
C GLY A 788 18.69 -47.04 25.44
N ILE A 789 18.18 -47.20 24.22
CA ILE A 789 18.71 -46.53 23.02
C ILE A 789 17.58 -45.88 22.22
N GLY A 790 17.82 -44.69 21.66
CA GLY A 790 16.87 -44.04 20.75
C GLY A 790 16.75 -44.71 19.38
N ALA A 791 15.67 -44.38 18.65
CA ALA A 791 15.37 -44.89 17.31
C ALA A 791 16.50 -44.65 16.28
N ASP A 792 17.12 -43.46 16.30
CA ASP A 792 18.22 -43.12 15.39
C ASP A 792 19.48 -43.94 15.66
N THR A 793 19.79 -44.15 16.95
CA THR A 793 20.92 -44.98 17.38
C THR A 793 20.69 -46.45 17.00
N LEU A 794 19.45 -46.96 17.17
CA LEU A 794 19.08 -48.30 16.76
C LEU A 794 19.22 -48.52 15.24
N ARG A 795 18.82 -47.52 14.43
CA ARG A 795 18.98 -47.57 12.97
C ARG A 795 20.44 -47.62 12.55
N LYS A 796 21.31 -46.82 13.19
CA LYS A 796 22.76 -46.82 12.93
C LYS A 796 23.37 -48.18 13.27
N LEU A 797 23.06 -48.71 14.45
CA LEU A 797 23.52 -50.03 14.90
C LEU A 797 23.13 -51.13 13.91
N ALA A 798 21.88 -51.12 13.44
CA ALA A 798 21.42 -52.08 12.44
C ALA A 798 22.14 -51.95 11.08
N GLY A 799 22.50 -50.72 10.69
CA GLY A 799 23.31 -50.46 9.51
C GLY A 799 24.73 -51.02 9.62
N GLU A 800 25.36 -50.94 10.80
CA GLU A 800 26.69 -51.51 11.04
C GLU A 800 26.67 -53.04 11.07
N LEU A 801 25.72 -53.64 11.82
CA LEU A 801 25.62 -55.10 11.95
C LEU A 801 25.40 -55.81 10.60
N ARG A 802 24.57 -55.23 9.71
CA ARG A 802 24.34 -55.81 8.38
C ARG A 802 25.58 -55.78 7.47
N GLN A 803 26.50 -54.83 7.70
CA GLN A 803 27.74 -54.73 6.92
C GLN A 803 28.76 -55.78 7.36
N GLU A 804 28.78 -56.13 8.65
CA GLU A 804 29.69 -57.12 9.21
C GLU A 804 29.27 -58.57 8.91
N MET A 805 27.97 -58.81 8.67
CA MET A 805 27.42 -60.14 8.42
C MET A 805 26.65 -60.21 7.08
N PRO A 806 27.30 -60.64 5.98
CA PRO A 806 26.70 -60.57 4.64
C PRO A 806 25.45 -61.42 4.41
N ARG A 807 25.16 -62.41 5.28
CA ARG A 807 23.97 -63.29 5.23
C ARG A 807 22.98 -63.06 6.38
N LEU A 808 23.03 -61.89 7.01
CA LEU A 808 22.22 -61.54 8.19
C LEU A 808 20.83 -61.01 7.81
N LEU A 809 19.78 -61.61 8.38
CA LEU A 809 18.47 -60.98 8.57
C LEU A 809 18.41 -60.41 9.99
N LEU A 810 18.28 -59.09 10.09
CA LEU A 810 18.25 -58.36 11.34
C LEU A 810 16.86 -57.75 11.57
N ALA A 811 16.29 -57.96 12.76
CA ALA A 811 15.06 -57.32 13.22
C ALA A 811 15.24 -56.78 14.63
N LEU A 812 15.61 -55.50 14.74
CA LEU A 812 15.74 -54.85 16.05
C LEU A 812 14.56 -53.94 16.32
N ALA A 813 14.08 -53.92 17.55
CA ALA A 813 12.97 -53.09 17.97
C ALA A 813 13.31 -52.28 19.21
N VAL A 814 12.69 -51.11 19.37
CA VAL A 814 12.71 -50.33 20.62
C VAL A 814 11.35 -49.69 20.86
N LEU A 815 11.01 -49.47 22.13
CA LEU A 815 9.89 -48.64 22.52
C LEU A 815 10.42 -47.24 22.86
N SER A 816 10.23 -46.28 21.95
CA SER A 816 10.64 -44.88 22.13
C SER A 816 9.42 -44.04 22.47
N ASP A 817 9.41 -43.39 23.64
CA ASP A 817 8.28 -42.58 24.13
C ASP A 817 6.92 -43.30 24.05
N GLY A 818 6.91 -44.59 24.38
CA GLY A 818 5.70 -45.44 24.34
C GLY A 818 5.26 -45.87 22.93
N LYS A 819 6.00 -45.52 21.88
CA LYS A 819 5.72 -45.93 20.49
C LYS A 819 6.72 -46.98 20.01
N PRO A 820 6.26 -48.08 19.38
CA PRO A 820 7.14 -49.07 18.79
C PRO A 820 7.88 -48.51 17.58
N PHE A 821 9.19 -48.78 17.54
CA PHE A 821 10.05 -48.52 16.39
C PHE A 821 10.83 -49.79 16.07
N VAL A 822 10.81 -50.22 14.81
CA VAL A 822 11.44 -51.46 14.35
C VAL A 822 12.35 -51.16 13.17
N VAL A 823 13.54 -51.74 13.16
CA VAL A 823 14.53 -51.64 12.10
C VAL A 823 14.78 -53.03 11.52
N ILE A 824 14.68 -53.13 10.20
CA ILE A 824 15.00 -54.33 9.44
C ILE A 824 16.27 -54.09 8.65
N GLY A 825 17.28 -54.94 8.88
CA GLY A 825 18.54 -54.93 8.15
C GLY A 825 18.74 -56.23 7.38
N LEU A 826 19.19 -56.14 6.13
CA LEU A 826 19.55 -57.27 5.29
C LEU A 826 21.03 -57.18 4.91
N GLY A 827 21.77 -58.26 5.15
CA GLY A 827 23.09 -58.47 4.57
C GLY A 827 23.00 -58.57 3.04
N ASP A 828 24.07 -58.19 2.35
CA ASP A 828 24.03 -58.00 0.89
C ASP A 828 23.67 -59.29 0.12
N HIS A 829 24.00 -60.49 0.64
CA HIS A 829 23.62 -61.77 0.00
C HIS A 829 22.13 -62.06 0.05
N LEU A 830 21.40 -61.56 1.05
CA LEU A 830 19.94 -61.75 1.10
C LEU A 830 19.24 -60.89 0.02
N VAL A 831 19.83 -59.74 -0.30
CA VAL A 831 19.33 -58.88 -1.38
C VAL A 831 19.73 -59.44 -2.76
N SER A 832 20.96 -59.94 -2.93
CA SER A 832 21.41 -60.48 -4.22
C SER A 832 20.86 -61.88 -4.54
N ASP A 833 20.85 -62.79 -3.57
CA ASP A 833 20.62 -64.23 -3.82
C ASP A 833 19.12 -64.59 -3.71
N LYS A 834 18.35 -63.83 -2.92
CA LYS A 834 16.91 -64.05 -2.68
C LYS A 834 16.02 -62.90 -3.17
N ASN A 835 16.60 -61.82 -3.70
CA ASN A 835 15.89 -60.59 -4.10
C ASN A 835 15.00 -60.01 -2.98
N TRP A 836 15.44 -60.16 -1.72
CA TRP A 836 14.72 -59.62 -0.57
C TRP A 836 14.85 -58.11 -0.48
N ASP A 837 13.82 -57.46 0.08
CA ASP A 837 13.72 -56.02 0.17
C ASP A 837 13.24 -55.63 1.57
N ALA A 838 14.14 -55.03 2.36
CA ALA A 838 13.85 -54.58 3.72
C ALA A 838 12.67 -53.62 3.76
N SER A 839 12.50 -52.76 2.75
CA SER A 839 11.36 -51.83 2.68
C SER A 839 10.04 -52.56 2.42
N LYS A 840 10.05 -53.68 1.71
CA LYS A 840 8.85 -54.52 1.53
C LYS A 840 8.52 -55.29 2.81
N ILE A 841 9.52 -55.91 3.45
CA ILE A 841 9.36 -56.62 4.73
C ILE A 841 8.77 -55.67 5.78
N VAL A 842 9.27 -54.45 5.86
CA VAL A 842 8.73 -53.42 6.75
C VAL A 842 7.26 -53.09 6.45
N ARG A 843 6.90 -52.88 5.18
CA ARG A 843 5.53 -52.45 4.79
C ARG A 843 4.50 -53.55 4.89
N GLU A 844 4.86 -54.77 4.49
CA GLU A 844 3.92 -55.87 4.33
C GLU A 844 3.81 -56.73 5.60
N ILE A 845 4.86 -56.77 6.43
CA ILE A 845 4.93 -57.68 7.59
C ILE A 845 4.97 -56.90 8.91
N VAL A 846 5.88 -55.95 9.05
CA VAL A 846 6.12 -55.27 10.33
C VAL A 846 5.07 -54.19 10.61
N ALA A 847 4.81 -53.30 9.65
CA ALA A 847 3.93 -52.15 9.80
C ALA A 847 2.47 -52.52 10.18
N PRO A 848 1.85 -53.58 9.63
CA PRO A 848 0.51 -53.99 10.04
C PRO A 848 0.45 -54.46 11.51
N LEU A 849 1.49 -55.15 11.98
CA LEU A 849 1.55 -55.70 13.34
C LEU A 849 1.69 -54.62 14.42
N ILE A 850 2.43 -53.55 14.12
CA ILE A 850 2.60 -52.43 15.05
C ILE A 850 1.60 -51.28 14.82
N ARG A 851 0.63 -51.47 13.92
CA ARG A 851 -0.32 -50.44 13.44
C ARG A 851 0.38 -49.14 13.05
N GLY A 852 1.27 -49.24 12.08
CA GLY A 852 2.22 -48.21 11.73
C GLY A 852 2.46 -48.04 10.24
N GLY A 853 3.48 -47.24 9.92
CA GLY A 853 3.98 -47.03 8.57
C GLY A 853 5.50 -47.13 8.55
N GLY A 854 6.06 -47.50 7.40
CA GLY A 854 7.50 -47.67 7.29
C GLY A 854 8.03 -47.70 5.86
N GLY A 855 9.34 -47.50 5.72
CA GLY A 855 10.04 -47.46 4.45
C GLY A 855 11.53 -47.34 4.63
N GLY A 856 12.27 -47.52 3.53
CA GLY A 856 13.72 -47.41 3.54
C GLY A 856 14.35 -47.90 2.25
N GLN A 857 15.62 -48.24 2.33
CA GLN A 857 16.37 -48.84 1.23
C GLN A 857 16.19 -50.36 1.23
N LYS A 858 16.55 -51.02 0.12
CA LYS A 858 16.45 -52.48 -0.02
C LYS A 858 17.19 -53.25 1.08
N THR A 859 18.28 -52.69 1.60
CA THR A 859 19.12 -53.33 2.63
C THR A 859 18.81 -52.88 4.05
N LEU A 860 18.10 -51.76 4.24
CA LEU A 860 17.82 -51.19 5.56
C LEU A 860 16.54 -50.36 5.53
N ALA A 861 15.55 -50.74 6.33
CA ALA A 861 14.28 -50.04 6.43
C ALA A 861 13.77 -49.97 7.86
N THR A 862 12.88 -49.01 8.13
CA THR A 862 12.37 -48.73 9.47
C THR A 862 10.86 -48.59 9.47
N ALA A 863 10.21 -49.04 10.55
CA ALA A 863 8.78 -48.94 10.79
C ALA A 863 8.52 -48.26 12.14
N GLY A 864 7.59 -47.30 12.18
CA GLY A 864 7.08 -46.72 13.42
C GLY A 864 5.58 -46.99 13.56
N GLY A 865 5.12 -47.31 14.77
CA GLY A 865 3.73 -47.72 15.02
C GLY A 865 3.11 -47.11 16.27
N GLN A 866 1.88 -47.53 16.58
CA GLN A 866 1.12 -47.09 17.75
C GLN A 866 0.96 -48.19 18.82
N GLU A 867 1.14 -49.48 18.47
CA GLU A 867 0.93 -50.61 19.39
C GLU A 867 2.24 -51.26 19.86
N GLY A 868 2.73 -50.86 21.03
CA GLY A 868 3.99 -51.34 21.61
C GLY A 868 4.01 -52.84 22.00
N GLY A 869 2.85 -53.44 22.25
CA GLY A 869 2.75 -54.85 22.68
C GLY A 869 3.03 -55.90 21.60
N ALA A 870 3.17 -55.49 20.34
CA ALA A 870 3.35 -56.39 19.19
C ALA A 870 4.82 -56.52 18.72
N LEU A 871 5.79 -55.97 19.46
CA LEU A 871 7.21 -55.98 19.05
C LEU A 871 7.79 -57.40 18.95
N GLU A 872 7.47 -58.28 19.91
CA GLU A 872 7.90 -59.68 19.88
C GLU A 872 7.29 -60.43 18.68
N ALA A 873 6.00 -60.19 18.41
CA ALA A 873 5.30 -60.74 17.26
C ALA A 873 5.89 -60.25 15.93
N ALA A 874 6.28 -58.96 15.85
CA ALA A 874 6.93 -58.40 14.68
C ALA A 874 8.30 -59.03 14.42
N ILE A 875 9.13 -59.22 15.46
CA ILE A 875 10.43 -59.91 15.34
C ILE A 875 10.24 -61.37 14.92
N ALA A 876 9.27 -62.08 15.51
CA ALA A 876 8.97 -63.48 15.17
C ALA A 876 8.46 -63.64 13.73
N ALA A 877 7.59 -62.73 13.26
CA ALA A 877 7.09 -62.74 11.88
C ALA A 877 8.21 -62.52 10.86
N VAL A 878 9.20 -61.67 11.18
CA VAL A 878 10.39 -61.48 10.34
C VAL A 878 11.28 -62.73 10.38
N LYS A 879 11.48 -63.34 11.56
CA LYS A 879 12.27 -64.57 11.70
C LYS A 879 11.73 -65.72 10.84
N ALA A 880 10.41 -65.84 10.70
CA ALA A 880 9.74 -66.88 9.93
C ALA A 880 9.98 -66.81 8.39
N LEU A 881 10.66 -65.76 7.91
CA LEU A 881 11.07 -65.67 6.50
C LEU A 881 12.28 -66.56 6.17
N LEU A 882 13.06 -66.94 7.18
CA LEU A 882 14.22 -67.86 7.09
C LEU A 882 13.79 -69.31 7.35
#